data_AF-A0A8X7SSK6-F1
#
_entry.id   AF-A0A8X7SSK6-F1
#
_cell.length_a   1.000
_cell.length_b   1.000
_cell.length_c   1.000
_cell.angle_alpha   90.00
_cell.angle_beta   90.00
_cell.angle_gamma   90.00
#
_symmetry.space_group_name_H-M   'P 1'
#
loop_
_entity.id
_entity.type
_entity.pdbx_description
1 polymer ?
#
loop_
_entity_poly.entity_id
_entity_poly.type
_entity_poly.pdbx_seq_one_letter_code
_entity_poly.pdbx_strand_id
1 'polypeptide(L)'
;MSGQRGSAIDPSRYASFGLTHVRYDAADPFAQLLALITLAPIFLLCAYTSIILYRRELTFLNALLGQLGCEAINWGLKRLIRQPRPVGLAGVSEEGYGMPSSHAQFMGFFCGFFLWHFGRFHPGLRRPRTVVNTMRRAEHAVCVGLIVLLSAAVCYSRYYLLYHSPAQIIVGLSIGLAIGGVYYYLTEHLTRLPLRLPAALASPVNSRRGSPAGSPMVGSMGVGGKEGGKGFKDFSISGSGSSSSLGPAIQMSTSKRSAPTPSPTTPAATQGRVSERRRSSLEGLLTLHESVPIRQIVLDHPIAIAFRIRDSWTLSVQRSAIRVVLKLASSTRPLASALLTRLATTRTPLRSLTTAAKLPQHTTTTAAAASHRLATTAAHLRSFATTAATAMPPVPKPEQRYDLVVVGGGSGAMGMSRRAASYGINVCVIEEDGRLGGTCVNVGCVPKKLMWHAADQAEALRSAPEYGFGDAVNPSKIPDFNWKYFAEKRDAYVRRLNGIYDRNLEKDKVTYISGHAQLTGPKSVRVTLRNEDGSFNTQSPVEITTDRIVIATGGRPVIPSDKDIPGASLGIDSDGFFALREQPKRVAVVGAGYIAVELAGVFNTLGSETHLLIRHDTFLRPFDSVIAETLQEYMDQTGLKVRKKTNITKVEGEKGGPLTIHTDNGEPFEVDCLLWAIGRRPNTDNLGLDAAGIET
;
A
#
# COMPACT_ATOMS: atom_id res chain seq x y z
N MET A 1 43.34 38.69 60.07
CA MET A 1 44.35 37.83 59.42
C MET A 1 43.65 37.00 58.36
N SER A 2 44.19 36.96 57.14
CA SER A 2 43.76 36.07 56.06
C SER A 2 44.22 34.62 56.34
N GLY A 3 43.44 33.61 55.92
CA GLY A 3 43.79 32.22 56.22
C GLY A 3 42.88 31.16 55.59
N GLN A 4 43.14 30.84 54.32
CA GLN A 4 42.89 29.54 53.66
C GLN A 4 41.56 28.78 53.91
N ARG A 5 40.66 28.88 52.93
CA ARG A 5 39.87 27.72 52.43
C ARG A 5 39.94 27.66 50.91
N GLY A 6 41.15 27.39 50.40
CA GLY A 6 41.37 27.02 49.00
C GLY A 6 41.76 25.55 48.92
N SER A 7 40.79 24.64 48.86
CA SER A 7 41.08 23.27 48.44
C SER A 7 41.32 23.27 46.94
N ALA A 8 42.59 23.21 46.53
CA ALA A 8 42.94 23.07 45.12
C ALA A 8 42.28 21.79 44.58
N ILE A 9 41.41 21.93 43.60
CA ILE A 9 40.73 20.80 42.97
C ILE A 9 41.72 20.17 42.01
N ASP A 10 42.09 18.91 42.25
CA ASP A 10 43.04 18.17 41.41
C ASP A 10 42.44 17.93 40.01
N PRO A 11 43.02 18.51 38.93
CA PRO A 11 42.52 18.34 37.57
C PRO A 11 42.68 16.91 37.05
N SER A 12 43.60 16.11 37.61
CA SER A 12 43.89 14.73 37.15
C SER A 12 42.77 13.74 37.45
N ARG A 13 41.87 14.09 38.38
CA ARG A 13 40.73 13.27 38.81
C ARG A 13 39.55 13.25 37.83
N TYR A 14 39.52 14.16 36.84
CA TYR A 14 38.40 14.35 35.93
C TYR A 14 38.65 13.71 34.55
N ALA A 15 37.80 12.75 34.19
CA ALA A 15 37.78 12.15 32.86
C ALA A 15 36.81 12.89 31.93
N SER A 16 36.99 12.75 30.61
CA SER A 16 36.11 13.35 29.60
C SER A 16 35.81 12.36 28.45
N PHE A 17 34.54 12.28 28.03
CA PHE A 17 34.18 11.52 26.84
C PHE A 17 34.44 12.34 25.57
N GLY A 18 35.42 11.93 24.77
CA GLY A 18 35.88 12.69 23.60
C GLY A 18 34.87 12.93 22.46
N LEU A 19 33.64 12.42 22.56
CA LEU A 19 32.55 12.71 21.60
C LEU A 19 31.71 13.94 22.01
N THR A 20 31.64 14.26 23.31
CA THR A 20 30.83 15.36 23.85
C THR A 20 31.59 16.31 24.78
N HIS A 21 32.87 16.01 25.03
CA HIS A 21 33.75 16.70 25.99
C HIS A 21 33.21 16.76 27.44
N VAL A 22 32.14 16.04 27.77
CA VAL A 22 31.54 16.02 29.11
C VAL A 22 32.54 15.47 30.12
N ARG A 23 32.92 16.33 31.06
CA ARG A 23 33.81 16.05 32.19
C ARG A 23 33.01 15.46 33.36
N TYR A 24 33.60 14.49 34.05
CA TYR A 24 33.03 13.84 35.24
C TYR A 24 34.15 13.34 36.16
N ASP A 25 33.89 13.22 37.46
CA ASP A 25 34.82 12.61 38.41
C ASP A 25 34.92 11.10 38.09
N ALA A 26 36.11 10.62 37.74
CA ALA A 26 36.31 9.22 37.40
C ALA A 26 36.18 8.29 38.62
N ALA A 27 36.25 8.83 39.84
CA ALA A 27 36.03 8.10 41.08
C ALA A 27 34.56 8.04 41.53
N ASP A 28 33.63 8.71 40.83
CA ASP A 28 32.18 8.62 41.06
C ASP A 28 31.50 7.76 39.95
N PRO A 29 31.13 6.49 40.23
CA PRO A 29 30.44 5.63 39.27
C PRO A 29 29.08 6.19 38.81
N PHE A 30 28.43 7.01 39.64
CA PHE A 30 27.15 7.64 39.31
C PHE A 30 27.36 8.82 38.36
N ALA A 31 28.40 9.63 38.58
CA ALA A 31 28.83 10.65 37.61
C ALA A 31 29.17 10.03 36.25
N GLN A 32 29.86 8.88 36.22
CA GLN A 32 30.17 8.14 34.98
C GLN A 32 28.89 7.69 34.25
N LEU A 33 27.93 7.10 34.96
CA LEU A 33 26.64 6.70 34.39
C LEU A 33 25.85 7.90 33.84
N LEU A 34 25.79 8.99 34.61
CA LEU A 34 25.12 10.21 34.19
C LEU A 34 25.80 10.85 32.97
N ALA A 35 27.13 10.80 32.89
CA ALA A 35 27.88 11.26 31.72
C ALA A 35 27.54 10.42 30.47
N LEU A 36 27.39 9.10 30.58
CA LEU A 36 26.92 8.27 29.47
C LEU A 36 25.48 8.60 29.03
N ILE A 37 24.57 8.89 29.98
CA ILE A 37 23.18 9.28 29.69
C ILE A 37 23.12 10.56 28.83
N THR A 38 24.12 11.45 28.92
CA THR A 38 24.18 12.69 28.11
C THR A 38 24.32 12.45 26.61
N LEU A 39 24.71 11.24 26.18
CA LEU A 39 24.77 10.83 24.78
C LEU A 39 23.38 10.55 24.17
N ALA A 40 22.31 10.50 24.98
CA ALA A 40 20.96 10.17 24.51
C ALA A 40 20.46 11.02 23.32
N PRO A 41 20.66 12.36 23.24
CA PRO A 41 20.32 13.14 22.05
C PRO A 41 20.96 12.63 20.76
N ILE A 42 22.24 12.24 20.81
CA ILE A 42 22.98 11.71 19.65
C ILE A 42 22.38 10.35 19.24
N PHE A 43 22.15 9.45 20.21
CA PHE A 43 21.52 8.16 19.94
C PHE A 43 20.08 8.30 19.39
N LEU A 44 19.30 9.28 19.85
CA LEU A 44 17.97 9.58 19.32
C LEU A 44 18.02 10.04 17.85
N LEU A 45 18.97 10.90 17.46
CA LEU A 45 19.16 11.30 16.06
C LEU A 45 19.55 10.10 15.17
N CYS A 46 20.44 9.22 15.65
CA CYS A 46 20.78 7.96 14.97
C CYS A 46 19.57 7.02 14.84
N ALA A 47 18.72 6.94 15.87
CA ALA A 47 17.51 6.14 15.87
C ALA A 47 16.47 6.68 14.88
N TYR A 48 16.19 7.99 14.87
CA TYR A 48 15.31 8.62 13.88
C TYR A 48 15.80 8.33 12.45
N THR A 49 17.07 8.58 12.17
CA THR A 49 17.67 8.35 10.84
C THR A 49 17.50 6.89 10.40
N SER A 50 17.75 5.94 11.31
CA SER A 50 17.59 4.50 11.05
C SER A 50 16.13 4.11 10.77
N ILE A 51 15.18 4.66 11.54
CA ILE A 51 13.74 4.44 11.36
C ILE A 51 13.25 5.05 10.04
N ILE A 52 13.70 6.26 9.69
CA ILE A 52 13.36 6.92 8.41
C ILE A 52 13.86 6.08 7.23
N LEU A 53 15.12 5.61 7.27
CA LEU A 53 15.68 4.81 6.18
C LEU A 53 14.99 3.45 6.02
N TYR A 54 14.60 2.79 7.13
CA TYR A 54 14.02 1.45 7.10
C TYR A 54 12.49 1.44 6.91
N ARG A 55 11.76 2.26 7.67
CA ARG A 55 10.27 2.28 7.68
C ARG A 55 9.67 3.38 6.79
N ARG A 56 10.45 4.41 6.40
CA ARG A 56 9.99 5.57 5.62
C ARG A 56 8.81 6.32 6.25
N GLU A 57 8.72 6.30 7.58
CA GLU A 57 7.62 6.94 8.30
C GLU A 57 7.80 8.45 8.42
N LEU A 58 6.91 9.19 7.75
CA LEU A 58 6.90 10.66 7.71
C LEU A 58 6.93 11.30 9.11
N THR A 59 6.31 10.67 10.11
CA THR A 59 6.31 11.19 11.49
C THR A 59 7.70 11.23 12.12
N PHE A 60 8.58 10.27 11.83
CA PHE A 60 9.96 10.32 12.32
C PHE A 60 10.81 11.32 11.53
N LEU A 61 10.50 11.55 10.24
CA LEU A 61 11.12 12.61 9.45
C LEU A 61 10.72 14.00 9.97
N ASN A 62 9.43 14.22 10.24
CA ASN A 62 8.93 15.45 10.87
C ASN A 62 9.54 15.65 12.27
N ALA A 63 9.59 14.60 13.10
CA ALA A 63 10.26 14.66 14.41
C ALA A 63 11.72 15.10 14.28
N LEU A 64 12.47 14.54 13.32
CA LEU A 64 13.86 14.92 13.06
C LEU A 64 13.99 16.38 12.60
N LEU A 65 13.16 16.84 11.65
CA LEU A 65 13.19 18.22 11.16
C LEU A 65 12.85 19.23 12.27
N GLY A 66 11.82 18.96 13.07
CA GLY A 66 11.46 19.79 14.23
C GLY A 66 12.52 19.78 15.32
N GLN A 67 13.18 18.64 15.57
CA GLN A 67 14.29 18.52 16.53
C GLN A 67 15.49 19.38 16.11
N LEU A 68 15.86 19.37 14.83
CA LEU A 68 16.93 20.20 14.27
C LEU A 68 16.57 21.69 14.33
N GLY A 69 15.32 22.05 14.01
CA GLY A 69 14.82 23.42 14.18
C GLY A 69 14.84 23.89 15.63
N CYS A 70 14.51 23.01 16.58
CA CYS A 70 14.56 23.30 18.01
C CYS A 70 16.00 23.57 18.50
N GLU A 71 16.99 22.81 18.02
CA GLU A 71 18.41 23.06 18.36
C GLU A 71 18.93 24.35 17.72
N ALA A 72 18.51 24.68 16.49
CA ALA A 72 18.82 25.97 15.86
C ALA A 72 18.25 27.15 16.66
N ILE A 73 17.04 27.01 17.22
CA ILE A 73 16.44 27.98 18.14
C ILE A 73 17.26 28.06 19.45
N ASN A 74 17.69 26.93 20.04
CA ASN A 74 18.56 26.95 21.23
C ASN A 74 19.86 27.72 20.98
N TRP A 75 20.51 27.45 19.86
CA TRP A 75 21.73 28.12 19.40
C TRP A 75 21.55 29.63 19.27
N GLY A 76 20.42 30.08 18.70
CA GLY A 76 20.06 31.50 18.61
C GLY A 76 19.84 32.13 19.99
N LEU A 77 19.02 31.51 20.83
CA LEU A 77 18.71 31.99 22.19
C LEU A 77 19.97 32.12 23.05
N LYS A 78 20.91 31.16 22.98
CA LYS A 78 22.21 31.26 23.68
C LYS A 78 23.02 32.48 23.28
N ARG A 79 23.03 32.85 22.00
CA ARG A 79 23.75 34.03 21.48
C ARG A 79 23.08 35.36 21.86
N LEU A 80 21.77 35.34 22.12
CA LEU A 80 21.01 36.50 22.57
C LEU A 80 21.13 36.70 24.09
N ILE A 81 20.90 35.64 24.89
CA ILE A 81 20.85 35.73 26.36
C ILE A 81 22.24 35.82 26.97
N ARG A 82 23.24 35.14 26.39
CA ARG A 82 24.66 35.18 26.78
C ARG A 82 25.00 34.87 28.25
N GLN A 83 24.06 34.32 29.02
CA GLN A 83 24.33 33.93 30.41
C GLN A 83 25.41 32.84 30.47
N PRO A 84 26.43 32.97 31.33
CA PRO A 84 27.49 31.97 31.47
C PRO A 84 26.95 30.63 32.01
N ARG A 85 27.75 29.57 31.85
CA ARG A 85 27.53 28.30 32.56
C ARG A 85 27.83 28.47 34.06
N PRO A 86 27.35 27.55 34.93
CA PRO A 86 27.85 27.46 36.29
C PRO A 86 29.37 27.26 36.32
N VAL A 87 30.01 27.61 37.44
CA VAL A 87 31.40 27.19 37.69
C VAL A 87 31.41 25.66 37.81
N GLY A 88 32.13 24.99 36.92
CA GLY A 88 32.14 23.53 36.84
C GLY A 88 32.93 22.87 37.97
N LEU A 89 32.90 21.53 38.02
CA LEU A 89 33.57 20.69 39.03
C LEU A 89 35.07 20.97 39.23
N ALA A 90 35.76 21.62 38.27
CA ALA A 90 37.17 21.96 38.35
C ALA A 90 37.46 23.42 38.78
N GLY A 91 36.46 24.19 39.22
CA GLY A 91 36.62 25.61 39.60
C GLY A 91 36.79 26.57 38.42
N VAL A 92 36.78 26.06 37.19
CA VAL A 92 36.85 26.84 35.94
C VAL A 92 35.45 26.88 35.31
N SER A 93 35.00 28.05 34.89
CA SER A 93 33.82 28.16 34.02
C SER A 93 34.15 27.50 32.69
N GLU A 94 33.36 26.53 32.25
CA GLU A 94 33.45 26.10 30.86
C GLU A 94 33.13 27.27 29.92
N GLU A 95 33.87 27.38 28.83
CA GLU A 95 33.68 28.45 27.85
C GLU A 95 32.32 28.31 27.15
N GLY A 96 31.57 29.41 27.13
CA GLY A 96 30.32 29.55 26.38
C GLY A 96 29.06 29.69 27.23
N TYR A 97 27.93 29.83 26.53
CA TYR A 97 26.67 30.23 27.14
C TYR A 97 25.85 29.03 27.65
N GLY A 98 25.31 29.15 28.85
CA GLY A 98 24.53 28.12 29.55
C GLY A 98 23.02 28.21 29.35
N MET A 99 22.48 29.36 28.96
CA MET A 99 21.05 29.62 28.92
C MET A 99 20.48 29.71 27.49
N PRO A 100 19.43 28.95 27.13
CA PRO A 100 18.87 27.80 27.83
C PRO A 100 19.69 26.52 27.60
N SER A 101 19.58 25.51 28.45
CA SER A 101 20.31 24.24 28.28
C SER A 101 19.87 23.52 27.00
N SER A 102 20.82 23.21 26.10
CA SER A 102 20.51 22.51 24.83
C SER A 102 20.02 21.09 25.08
N HIS A 103 20.65 20.34 25.98
CA HIS A 103 20.22 18.97 26.27
C HIS A 103 18.81 18.94 26.87
N ALA A 104 18.49 19.88 27.77
CA ALA A 104 17.14 19.99 28.32
C ALA A 104 16.11 20.39 27.25
N GLN A 105 16.44 21.34 26.37
CA GLN A 105 15.58 21.76 25.26
C GLN A 105 15.39 20.67 24.21
N PHE A 106 16.44 19.94 23.85
CA PHE A 106 16.37 18.78 22.96
C PHE A 106 15.41 17.72 23.52
N MET A 107 15.60 17.33 24.79
CA MET A 107 14.78 16.31 25.44
C MET A 107 13.37 16.80 25.74
N GLY A 108 13.17 18.11 25.90
CA GLY A 108 11.86 18.75 25.96
C GLY A 108 11.11 18.61 24.65
N PHE A 109 11.75 18.86 23.50
CA PHE A 109 11.13 18.66 22.19
C PHE A 109 10.77 17.19 21.98
N PHE A 110 11.72 16.27 22.22
CA PHE A 110 11.48 14.82 22.13
C PHE A 110 10.27 14.39 22.97
N CYS A 111 10.25 14.81 24.24
CA CYS A 111 9.14 14.51 25.15
C CYS A 111 7.83 15.12 24.64
N GLY A 112 7.80 16.42 24.32
CA GLY A 112 6.59 17.12 23.90
C GLY A 112 5.98 16.56 22.61
N PHE A 113 6.80 16.29 21.60
CA PHE A 113 6.36 15.73 20.32
C PHE A 113 5.80 14.30 20.49
N PHE A 114 6.53 13.42 21.18
CA PHE A 114 6.09 12.03 21.32
C PHE A 114 4.99 11.83 22.36
N LEU A 115 4.90 12.65 23.42
CA LEU A 115 3.74 12.62 24.33
C LEU A 115 2.44 12.96 23.59
N TRP A 116 2.46 13.99 22.72
CA TRP A 116 1.32 14.31 21.87
C TRP A 116 1.00 13.19 20.87
N HIS A 117 2.01 12.60 20.23
CA HIS A 117 1.85 11.46 19.34
C HIS A 117 1.20 10.26 20.05
N PHE A 118 1.79 9.77 21.14
CA PHE A 118 1.28 8.61 21.87
C PHE A 118 -0.04 8.90 22.60
N GLY A 119 -0.29 10.14 23.02
CA GLY A 119 -1.58 10.58 23.54
C GLY A 119 -2.69 10.52 22.49
N ARG A 120 -2.43 10.99 21.26
CA ARG A 120 -3.40 10.95 20.15
C ARG A 120 -3.68 9.52 19.66
N PHE A 121 -2.68 8.65 19.69
CA PHE A 121 -2.81 7.25 19.29
C PHE A 121 -3.06 6.27 20.46
N HIS A 122 -3.32 6.79 21.67
CA HIS A 122 -3.59 5.97 22.84
C HIS A 122 -4.80 5.05 22.58
N PRO A 123 -4.71 3.73 22.86
CA PRO A 123 -5.86 2.85 22.74
C PRO A 123 -6.96 3.31 23.70
N GLY A 124 -8.02 3.90 23.14
CA GLY A 124 -9.08 4.55 23.90
C GLY A 124 -9.74 3.63 24.93
N LEU A 125 -10.16 4.23 26.05
CA LEU A 125 -10.85 3.54 27.15
C LEU A 125 -12.13 2.82 26.69
N ARG A 126 -12.75 3.30 25.59
CA ARG A 126 -13.94 2.71 24.95
C ARG A 126 -13.73 1.33 24.30
N ARG A 127 -12.50 0.81 24.21
CA ARG A 127 -12.24 -0.56 23.70
C ARG A 127 -12.38 -1.61 24.80
N PRO A 128 -12.99 -2.79 24.52
CA PRO A 128 -13.20 -3.84 25.51
C PRO A 128 -11.88 -4.33 26.12
N ARG A 129 -11.92 -4.68 27.41
CA ARG A 129 -10.77 -5.21 28.17
C ARG A 129 -10.44 -6.65 27.74
N THR A 130 -9.74 -6.79 26.61
CA THR A 130 -9.10 -8.04 26.20
C THR A 130 -7.64 -8.07 26.63
N VAL A 131 -7.03 -9.25 26.78
CA VAL A 131 -5.59 -9.38 27.12
C VAL A 131 -4.72 -8.58 26.16
N VAL A 132 -4.98 -8.67 24.85
CA VAL A 132 -4.25 -7.93 23.81
C VAL A 132 -4.40 -6.41 23.95
N ASN A 133 -5.61 -5.92 24.25
CA ASN A 133 -5.83 -4.48 24.49
C ASN A 133 -5.15 -4.01 25.79
N THR A 134 -5.10 -4.86 26.82
CA THR A 134 -4.40 -4.57 28.08
C THR A 134 -2.88 -4.56 27.87
N MET A 135 -2.31 -5.52 27.13
CA MET A 135 -0.89 -5.52 26.76
C MET A 135 -0.52 -4.28 25.95
N ARG A 136 -1.32 -3.88 24.95
CA ARG A 136 -1.08 -2.64 24.18
C ARG A 136 -1.19 -1.38 25.03
N ARG A 137 -2.08 -1.33 26.03
CA ARG A 137 -2.13 -0.22 27.00
C ARG A 137 -0.88 -0.19 27.88
N ALA A 138 -0.41 -1.34 28.35
CA ALA A 138 0.81 -1.46 29.14
C ALA A 138 2.05 -1.06 28.31
N GLU A 139 2.15 -1.52 27.07
CA GLU A 139 3.19 -1.13 26.10
C GLU A 139 3.22 0.38 25.88
N HIS A 140 2.08 1.00 25.56
CA HIS A 140 1.97 2.47 25.43
C HIS A 140 2.39 3.20 26.72
N ALA A 141 1.93 2.73 27.90
CA ALA A 141 2.27 3.34 29.18
C ALA A 141 3.77 3.20 29.51
N VAL A 142 4.38 2.06 29.21
CA VAL A 142 5.83 1.83 29.33
C VAL A 142 6.61 2.74 28.39
N CYS A 143 6.21 2.85 27.11
CA CYS A 143 6.87 3.76 26.16
C CYS A 143 6.79 5.22 26.61
N VAL A 144 5.61 5.69 27.04
CA VAL A 144 5.44 7.04 27.59
C VAL A 144 6.28 7.25 28.85
N GLY A 145 6.29 6.28 29.77
CA GLY A 145 7.12 6.30 30.98
C GLY A 145 8.62 6.39 30.65
N LEU A 146 9.10 5.58 29.72
CA LEU A 146 10.51 5.58 29.28
C LEU A 146 10.92 6.91 28.62
N ILE A 147 10.04 7.53 27.83
CA ILE A 147 10.29 8.86 27.24
C ILE A 147 10.47 9.92 28.34
N VAL A 148 9.54 9.96 29.31
CA VAL A 148 9.60 10.92 30.43
C VAL A 148 10.82 10.65 31.32
N LEU A 149 11.09 9.40 31.68
CA LEU A 149 12.22 9.01 32.51
C LEU A 149 13.57 9.32 31.85
N LEU A 150 13.72 9.04 30.54
CA LEU A 150 14.94 9.38 29.80
C LEU A 150 15.14 10.90 29.73
N SER A 151 14.08 11.65 29.43
CA SER A 151 14.15 13.12 29.41
C SER A 151 14.52 13.71 30.78
N ALA A 152 13.93 13.17 31.87
CA ALA A 152 14.25 13.58 33.22
C ALA A 152 15.69 13.21 33.62
N ALA A 153 16.16 12.00 33.29
CA ALA A 153 17.52 11.55 33.57
C ALA A 153 18.59 12.38 32.84
N VAL A 154 18.34 12.76 31.58
CA VAL A 154 19.21 13.68 30.83
C VAL A 154 19.19 15.08 31.44
N CYS A 155 18.04 15.60 31.88
CA CYS A 155 17.99 16.89 32.57
C CYS A 155 18.77 16.85 33.89
N TYR A 156 18.58 15.80 34.68
CA TYR A 156 19.29 15.59 35.94
C TYR A 156 20.81 15.45 35.75
N SER A 157 21.28 14.76 34.71
CA SER A 157 22.71 14.65 34.40
C SER A 157 23.37 15.99 34.01
N ARG A 158 22.60 17.00 33.59
CA ARG A 158 23.12 18.37 33.39
C ARG A 158 23.23 19.16 34.68
N TYR A 159 22.39 18.88 35.67
CA TYR A 159 22.48 19.45 37.01
C TYR A 159 23.61 18.80 37.82
N TYR A 160 23.60 17.48 37.97
CA TYR A 160 24.56 16.73 38.80
C TYR A 160 26.02 16.93 38.37
N LEU A 161 26.28 16.96 37.06
CA LEU A 161 27.61 17.20 36.51
C LEU A 161 27.99 18.69 36.45
N LEU A 162 27.22 19.58 37.08
CA LEU A 162 27.39 21.05 37.13
C LEU A 162 27.48 21.75 35.76
N TYR A 163 26.96 21.13 34.69
CA TYR A 163 26.96 21.68 33.32
C TYR A 163 25.97 22.85 33.16
N HIS A 164 24.86 22.81 33.90
CA HIS A 164 23.80 23.81 33.83
C HIS A 164 23.13 24.01 35.19
N SER A 165 22.70 25.24 35.46
CA SER A 165 21.90 25.54 36.66
C SER A 165 20.47 25.01 36.52
N PRO A 166 19.73 24.80 37.63
CA PRO A 166 18.32 24.40 37.58
C PRO A 166 17.47 25.32 36.68
N ALA A 167 17.69 26.65 36.74
CA ALA A 167 17.00 27.62 35.89
C ALA A 167 17.28 27.40 34.38
N GLN A 168 18.54 27.14 34.02
CA GLN A 168 18.93 26.85 32.62
C GLN A 168 18.30 25.57 32.08
N ILE A 169 18.15 24.57 32.94
CA ILE A 169 17.51 23.28 32.62
C ILE A 169 16.00 23.47 32.49
N ILE A 170 15.34 24.11 33.46
CA ILE A 170 13.89 24.33 33.47
C ILE A 170 13.45 25.15 32.25
N VAL A 171 14.14 26.24 31.92
CA VAL A 171 13.79 27.07 30.75
C VAL A 171 14.05 26.32 29.45
N GLY A 172 15.17 25.59 29.33
CA GLY A 172 15.43 24.73 28.18
C GLY A 172 14.32 23.69 27.97
N LEU A 173 14.02 22.90 29.01
CA LEU A 173 12.98 21.88 28.99
C LEU A 173 11.61 22.46 28.61
N SER A 174 11.24 23.61 29.18
CA SER A 174 9.95 24.28 28.93
C SER A 174 9.83 24.75 27.47
N ILE A 175 10.87 25.39 26.93
CA ILE A 175 10.94 25.81 25.52
C ILE A 175 10.84 24.58 24.61
N GLY A 176 11.59 23.52 24.93
CA GLY A 176 11.56 22.26 24.20
C GLY A 176 10.16 21.65 24.14
N LEU A 177 9.51 21.50 25.30
CA LEU A 177 8.15 20.94 25.41
C LEU A 177 7.14 21.75 24.59
N ALA A 178 7.19 23.08 24.68
CA ALA A 178 6.32 23.98 23.91
C ALA A 178 6.54 23.82 22.40
N ILE A 179 7.80 23.88 21.92
CA ILE A 179 8.10 23.71 20.49
C ILE A 179 7.69 22.31 20.02
N GLY A 180 7.98 21.25 20.78
CA GLY A 180 7.61 19.88 20.43
C GLY A 180 6.11 19.66 20.26
N GLY A 181 5.32 20.18 21.21
CA GLY A 181 3.85 20.11 21.15
C GLY A 181 3.25 20.94 20.02
N VAL A 182 3.68 22.21 19.86
CA VAL A 182 3.20 23.09 18.77
C VAL A 182 3.60 22.56 17.40
N TYR A 183 4.85 22.10 17.24
CA TYR A 183 5.32 21.54 15.97
C TYR A 183 4.58 20.26 15.62
N TYR A 184 4.33 19.36 16.58
CA TYR A 184 3.47 18.19 16.36
C TYR A 184 2.06 18.62 15.93
N TYR A 185 1.45 19.59 16.62
CA TYR A 185 0.11 20.06 16.27
C TYR A 185 0.04 20.60 14.82
N LEU A 186 1.01 21.42 14.42
CA LEU A 186 1.04 21.99 13.06
C LEU A 186 1.35 20.94 11.97
N THR A 187 2.27 20.01 12.22
CA THR A 187 2.77 19.07 11.18
C THR A 187 2.05 17.73 11.13
N GLU A 188 1.48 17.27 12.24
CA GLU A 188 0.86 15.95 12.38
C GLU A 188 -0.64 15.99 12.72
N HIS A 189 -1.12 17.04 13.40
CA HIS A 189 -2.55 17.17 13.70
C HIS A 189 -3.28 17.93 12.59
N LEU A 190 -2.84 19.16 12.28
CA LEU A 190 -3.50 20.03 11.29
C LEU A 190 -3.54 19.41 9.89
N THR A 191 -2.43 18.82 9.45
CA THR A 191 -2.27 18.14 8.14
C THR A 191 -3.16 16.90 7.98
N ARG A 192 -3.63 16.32 9.10
CA ARG A 192 -4.51 15.14 9.14
C ARG A 192 -5.97 15.48 9.44
N LEU A 193 -6.30 16.76 9.62
CA LEU A 193 -7.69 17.20 9.65
C LEU A 193 -8.25 17.21 8.21
N PRO A 194 -9.46 16.67 7.97
CA PRO A 194 -10.06 16.76 6.65
C PRO A 194 -10.37 18.24 6.34
N LEU A 195 -9.76 18.76 5.28
CA LEU A 195 -10.04 20.09 4.74
C LEU A 195 -11.50 20.16 4.26
N ARG A 196 -12.39 20.60 5.17
CA ARG A 196 -13.73 21.02 4.82
C ARG A 196 -13.65 22.38 4.12
N LEU A 197 -13.41 22.36 2.81
CA LEU A 197 -13.59 23.53 1.96
C LEU A 197 -15.02 24.05 2.15
N PRO A 198 -15.23 25.38 2.34
CA PRO A 198 -16.57 25.95 2.36
C PRO A 198 -17.30 25.65 1.06
N ALA A 199 -18.58 25.28 1.16
CA ALA A 199 -19.39 24.81 0.02
C ALA A 199 -19.44 25.79 -1.18
N ALA A 200 -19.15 27.08 -0.96
CA ALA A 200 -19.08 28.12 -1.99
C ALA A 200 -17.98 27.92 -3.05
N LEU A 201 -17.01 27.02 -2.84
CA LEU A 201 -15.99 26.66 -3.84
C LEU A 201 -16.22 25.28 -4.48
N ALA A 202 -17.27 24.56 -4.09
CA ALA A 202 -17.73 23.39 -4.83
C ALA A 202 -18.56 23.86 -6.03
N SER A 203 -17.96 23.88 -7.22
CA SER A 203 -18.64 24.30 -8.45
C SER A 203 -19.94 23.48 -8.67
N PRO A 204 -21.10 24.12 -8.84
CA PRO A 204 -22.36 23.40 -9.03
C PRO A 204 -22.39 22.76 -10.41
N VAL A 205 -22.19 21.43 -10.47
CA VAL A 205 -22.47 20.65 -11.67
C VAL A 205 -23.97 20.74 -11.98
N ASN A 206 -24.29 21.41 -13.08
CA ASN A 206 -25.65 21.76 -13.49
C ASN A 206 -26.60 20.55 -13.54
N SER A 207 -27.51 20.46 -12.57
CA SER A 207 -28.72 19.65 -12.65
C SER A 207 -29.89 20.51 -13.16
N ARG A 208 -29.93 20.74 -14.48
CA ARG A 208 -31.13 21.23 -15.18
C ARG A 208 -31.58 20.24 -16.26
N ARG A 209 -32.43 19.30 -15.86
CA ARG A 209 -33.49 18.73 -16.71
C ARG A 209 -34.76 18.64 -15.89
N GLY A 210 -35.73 19.48 -16.21
CA GLY A 210 -37.10 19.28 -15.76
C GLY A 210 -37.89 18.51 -16.81
N SER A 211 -38.89 17.76 -16.36
CA SER A 211 -40.13 17.48 -17.11
C SER A 211 -41.24 17.10 -16.11
N PRO A 212 -42.53 17.26 -16.46
CA PRO A 212 -43.57 17.56 -15.47
C PRO A 212 -44.60 16.45 -15.25
N ALA A 213 -45.57 16.76 -14.37
CA ALA A 213 -46.92 16.19 -14.17
C ALA A 213 -47.14 15.49 -12.81
N GLY A 214 -48.28 15.79 -12.15
CA GLY A 214 -48.75 15.10 -10.94
C GLY A 214 -49.17 15.99 -9.76
N SER A 215 -50.19 16.84 -9.93
CA SER A 215 -50.94 17.49 -8.82
C SER A 215 -52.05 16.55 -8.28
N PRO A 216 -52.83 16.85 -7.19
CA PRO A 216 -52.88 18.08 -6.38
C PRO A 216 -53.00 17.86 -4.82
N MET A 217 -53.39 18.93 -4.09
CA MET A 217 -53.92 18.99 -2.70
C MET A 217 -52.90 18.98 -1.53
N VAL A 218 -52.96 19.82 -0.46
CA VAL A 218 -53.91 20.85 0.05
C VAL A 218 -53.13 22.01 0.77
N GLY A 219 -53.71 23.22 0.85
CA GLY A 219 -53.48 24.20 1.97
C GLY A 219 -52.41 25.28 1.72
N SER A 220 -52.72 26.50 1.25
CA SER A 220 -53.44 27.64 1.86
C SER A 220 -52.58 28.61 2.69
N MET A 221 -52.76 29.92 2.45
CA MET A 221 -52.14 31.08 3.13
C MET A 221 -50.62 31.28 2.91
N GLY A 222 -50.12 32.49 2.58
CA GLY A 222 -50.81 33.72 2.19
C GLY A 222 -49.90 34.95 2.10
N VAL A 223 -50.28 35.89 1.22
CA VAL A 223 -50.01 37.35 1.26
C VAL A 223 -48.57 37.88 1.01
N GLY A 224 -48.47 38.78 0.02
CA GLY A 224 -47.42 39.83 -0.11
C GLY A 224 -46.32 39.54 -1.13
N GLY A 225 -46.09 40.33 -2.19
CA GLY A 225 -46.80 41.53 -2.69
C GLY A 225 -45.82 42.57 -3.28
N LYS A 226 -46.23 43.20 -4.39
CA LYS A 226 -45.57 44.32 -5.12
C LYS A 226 -44.33 43.96 -5.98
N GLU A 227 -44.48 44.06 -7.30
CA GLU A 227 -44.12 45.20 -8.20
C GLU A 227 -42.66 45.04 -8.67
N GLY A 228 -42.30 44.93 -9.96
CA GLY A 228 -42.81 45.55 -11.19
C GLY A 228 -41.60 46.27 -11.83
N GLY A 229 -41.37 46.38 -13.14
CA GLY A 229 -42.06 45.96 -14.37
C GLY A 229 -41.32 46.60 -15.56
N LYS A 230 -41.82 46.41 -16.80
CA LYS A 230 -41.25 46.86 -18.10
C LYS A 230 -40.00 46.06 -18.55
N GLY A 231 -39.78 45.82 -19.85
CA GLY A 231 -40.56 46.26 -21.02
C GLY A 231 -40.42 45.29 -22.20
N PHE A 232 -41.45 45.25 -23.03
CA PHE A 232 -41.68 44.30 -24.12
C PHE A 232 -41.45 44.97 -25.47
N LYS A 233 -41.00 44.19 -26.47
CA LYS A 233 -41.21 44.31 -27.93
C LYS A 233 -40.16 43.45 -28.66
N ASP A 234 -40.42 42.76 -29.77
CA ASP A 234 -41.61 42.21 -30.43
C ASP A 234 -41.09 41.71 -31.79
N PHE A 235 -41.55 40.54 -32.23
CA PHE A 235 -41.82 40.15 -33.64
C PHE A 235 -40.63 40.10 -34.67
N SER A 236 -40.62 39.23 -35.69
CA SER A 236 -41.42 38.02 -36.03
C SER A 236 -40.90 37.36 -37.33
N ILE A 237 -41.12 36.04 -37.51
CA ILE A 237 -41.71 35.33 -38.70
C ILE A 237 -41.22 35.77 -40.12
N SER A 238 -40.83 34.97 -41.12
CA SER A 238 -40.95 33.54 -41.57
C SER A 238 -39.89 33.30 -42.69
N GLY A 239 -39.63 32.13 -43.30
CA GLY A 239 -40.23 30.79 -43.31
C GLY A 239 -39.53 29.85 -44.32
N SER A 240 -40.11 28.66 -44.55
CA SER A 240 -39.90 27.64 -45.64
C SER A 240 -38.97 27.96 -46.85
N GLY A 241 -38.22 27.03 -47.46
CA GLY A 241 -38.06 25.57 -47.25
C GLY A 241 -37.79 24.81 -48.58
N SER A 242 -37.10 23.64 -48.55
CA SER A 242 -36.95 22.59 -49.62
C SER A 242 -36.40 22.99 -51.02
N SER A 243 -35.72 22.16 -51.84
CA SER A 243 -35.05 20.84 -51.71
C SER A 243 -34.35 20.49 -53.06
N SER A 244 -33.34 19.57 -53.06
CA SER A 244 -32.83 18.76 -54.23
C SER A 244 -32.24 19.51 -55.47
N SER A 245 -31.34 18.98 -56.31
CA SER A 245 -30.44 17.80 -56.34
C SER A 245 -29.52 17.86 -57.60
N LEU A 246 -28.55 16.92 -57.74
CA LEU A 246 -27.76 16.54 -58.95
C LEU A 246 -26.46 17.34 -59.26
N GLY A 247 -25.40 16.59 -59.60
CA GLY A 247 -24.13 17.06 -60.23
C GLY A 247 -24.04 16.58 -61.69
N PRO A 248 -22.86 16.20 -62.27
CA PRO A 248 -21.46 16.27 -61.80
C PRO A 248 -20.47 16.85 -62.87
N ALA A 249 -19.15 16.58 -62.71
CA ALA A 249 -18.11 16.35 -63.77
C ALA A 249 -16.91 17.32 -63.96
N ILE A 250 -15.68 16.74 -63.90
CA ILE A 250 -14.48 16.90 -64.79
C ILE A 250 -13.79 18.31 -64.83
N GLN A 251 -12.48 18.50 -64.59
CA GLN A 251 -11.30 18.07 -65.39
C GLN A 251 -9.92 18.31 -64.69
N MET A 252 -8.80 17.84 -65.28
CA MET A 252 -7.42 17.89 -64.74
C MET A 252 -6.46 18.89 -65.46
N SER A 253 -5.35 19.25 -64.78
CA SER A 253 -3.95 19.29 -65.29
C SER A 253 -3.12 20.61 -65.43
N THR A 254 -1.99 20.65 -64.68
CA THR A 254 -0.57 20.98 -65.05
C THR A 254 -0.03 22.32 -65.64
N SER A 255 0.68 23.08 -64.77
CA SER A 255 2.15 23.45 -64.79
C SER A 255 2.85 24.48 -65.75
N LYS A 256 3.72 25.33 -65.12
CA LYS A 256 5.11 25.83 -65.48
C LYS A 256 5.43 27.29 -66.01
N ARG A 257 6.26 28.02 -65.21
CA ARG A 257 7.43 28.97 -65.51
C ARG A 257 7.21 30.28 -66.34
N SER A 258 7.99 31.40 -66.26
CA SER A 258 9.11 31.92 -65.38
C SER A 258 9.61 33.38 -65.69
N ALA A 259 10.13 34.15 -64.68
CA ALA A 259 11.14 35.30 -64.69
C ALA A 259 10.76 36.69 -65.35
N PRO A 260 11.49 37.86 -65.15
CA PRO A 260 12.84 38.19 -64.56
C PRO A 260 13.00 39.47 -63.61
N THR A 261 14.24 40.00 -63.45
CA THR A 261 14.90 40.98 -62.49
C THR A 261 14.82 42.53 -62.81
N PRO A 262 15.50 43.56 -62.17
CA PRO A 262 16.71 43.68 -61.26
C PRO A 262 16.67 44.70 -60.03
N SER A 263 17.83 45.12 -59.45
CA SER A 263 18.08 45.90 -58.17
C SER A 263 18.91 47.22 -58.34
N PRO A 264 19.17 48.12 -57.32
CA PRO A 264 20.44 48.10 -56.49
C PRO A 264 20.63 48.96 -55.16
N THR A 265 21.66 48.63 -54.33
CA THR A 265 22.63 49.47 -53.50
C THR A 265 22.36 50.27 -52.18
N THR A 266 23.45 50.42 -51.37
CA THR A 266 23.62 50.89 -49.95
C THR A 266 24.57 52.12 -49.78
N PRO A 267 24.74 52.77 -48.59
CA PRO A 267 26.03 52.70 -47.83
C PRO A 267 25.94 52.85 -46.26
N ALA A 268 27.07 53.06 -45.54
CA ALA A 268 27.25 52.71 -44.11
C ALA A 268 27.98 53.71 -43.15
N ALA A 269 27.79 53.48 -41.82
CA ALA A 269 28.66 53.67 -40.63
C ALA A 269 29.26 55.05 -40.18
N THR A 270 29.17 55.37 -38.86
CA THR A 270 30.29 55.58 -37.87
C THR A 270 29.72 55.85 -36.42
N GLN A 271 30.55 55.79 -35.37
CA GLN A 271 30.25 55.57 -33.92
C GLN A 271 29.88 56.81 -33.05
N GLY A 272 29.27 56.60 -31.86
CA GLY A 272 29.33 57.60 -30.75
C GLY A 272 28.42 57.44 -29.49
N ARG A 273 28.95 56.81 -28.41
CA ARG A 273 28.66 56.97 -26.93
C ARG A 273 27.22 56.98 -26.32
N VAL A 274 26.93 55.91 -25.57
CA VAL A 274 26.48 55.82 -24.13
C VAL A 274 25.35 56.73 -23.60
N SER A 275 24.14 56.18 -23.37
CA SER A 275 23.59 55.81 -22.03
C SER A 275 22.08 55.42 -22.07
N GLU A 276 21.64 54.70 -21.03
CA GLU A 276 20.32 54.12 -20.75
C GLU A 276 19.04 54.68 -21.45
N ARG A 277 18.22 53.80 -22.05
CA ARG A 277 16.93 53.31 -21.45
C ARG A 277 16.05 52.44 -22.38
N ARG A 278 15.38 51.47 -21.74
CA ARG A 278 14.10 50.79 -22.08
C ARG A 278 14.01 49.80 -23.27
N ARG A 279 13.63 48.57 -22.89
CA ARG A 279 12.61 47.67 -23.50
C ARG A 279 12.82 47.16 -24.94
N SER A 280 13.17 45.87 -25.02
CA SER A 280 12.59 44.91 -25.99
C SER A 280 12.45 43.55 -25.27
N SER A 281 11.21 43.12 -25.05
CA SER A 281 10.57 41.92 -25.67
C SER A 281 11.25 40.58 -25.35
N LEU A 282 10.64 39.82 -24.42
CA LEU A 282 11.15 38.58 -23.84
C LEU A 282 11.16 37.36 -24.79
N GLU A 283 10.64 37.48 -26.01
CA GLU A 283 10.39 36.35 -26.91
C GLU A 283 11.63 35.85 -27.67
N GLY A 284 12.69 36.68 -27.78
CA GLY A 284 13.91 36.31 -28.53
C GLY A 284 14.91 35.42 -27.78
N LEU A 285 14.65 35.07 -26.52
CA LEU A 285 15.57 34.30 -25.65
C LEU A 285 15.05 32.91 -25.24
N LEU A 286 13.88 32.50 -25.75
CA LEU A 286 13.23 31.23 -25.39
C LEU A 286 13.41 30.12 -26.46
N THR A 287 14.24 30.35 -27.47
CA THR A 287 14.57 29.35 -28.50
C THR A 287 16.06 29.02 -28.49
N LEU A 288 16.51 28.28 -27.47
CA LEU A 288 17.64 27.33 -27.53
C LEU A 288 17.76 26.57 -26.19
N HIS A 289 17.98 25.25 -26.30
CA HIS A 289 18.01 24.26 -25.22
C HIS A 289 16.69 23.99 -24.50
N GLU A 290 16.15 22.79 -24.72
CA GLU A 290 15.09 22.20 -23.88
C GLU A 290 15.59 22.13 -22.43
N SER A 291 14.92 22.86 -21.55
CA SER A 291 15.25 22.85 -20.14
C SER A 291 14.68 21.61 -19.48
N VAL A 292 15.59 20.80 -18.96
CA VAL A 292 15.32 19.68 -18.05
C VAL A 292 14.24 20.08 -17.04
N PRO A 293 13.08 19.40 -16.97
CA PRO A 293 11.97 19.86 -16.14
C PRO A 293 12.39 19.88 -14.66
N ILE A 294 11.83 20.82 -13.88
CA ILE A 294 12.13 21.01 -12.45
C ILE A 294 11.99 19.69 -11.64
N ARG A 295 11.11 18.78 -12.10
CA ARG A 295 10.95 17.42 -11.57
C ARG A 295 12.24 16.59 -11.61
N GLN A 296 13.03 16.73 -12.65
CA GLN A 296 14.32 16.06 -12.83
C GLN A 296 15.40 16.66 -11.91
N ILE A 297 15.42 17.98 -11.70
CA ILE A 297 16.33 18.63 -10.73
C ILE A 297 16.06 18.12 -9.30
N VAL A 298 14.81 17.77 -8.98
CA VAL A 298 14.43 17.13 -7.71
C VAL A 298 14.83 15.63 -7.66
N LEU A 299 14.81 14.93 -8.80
CA LEU A 299 15.20 13.52 -8.93
C LEU A 299 16.73 13.29 -8.96
N ASP A 300 17.48 14.26 -9.49
CA ASP A 300 18.94 14.28 -9.59
C ASP A 300 19.58 15.06 -8.41
N HIS A 301 18.75 15.55 -7.47
CA HIS A 301 19.22 16.11 -6.21
C HIS A 301 20.10 15.08 -5.48
N PRO A 302 21.26 15.45 -4.89
CA PRO A 302 22.19 14.48 -4.31
C PRO A 302 21.59 13.58 -3.22
N ILE A 303 20.52 14.05 -2.55
CA ILE A 303 19.72 13.24 -1.61
C ILE A 303 18.93 12.13 -2.34
N ALA A 304 18.30 12.42 -3.48
CA ALA A 304 17.55 11.44 -4.27
C ALA A 304 18.47 10.39 -4.93
N ILE A 305 19.67 10.81 -5.35
CA ILE A 305 20.73 9.90 -5.80
C ILE A 305 21.19 8.99 -4.65
N ALA A 306 21.41 9.53 -3.45
CA ALA A 306 21.74 8.73 -2.26
C ALA A 306 20.65 7.70 -1.89
N PHE A 307 19.39 7.94 -2.22
CA PHE A 307 18.30 6.97 -2.05
C PHE A 307 18.29 5.83 -3.08
N ARG A 308 19.00 5.94 -4.22
CA ARG A 308 19.11 4.87 -5.24
C ARG A 308 20.28 3.91 -5.02
N ILE A 309 21.37 4.35 -4.39
CA ILE A 309 22.58 3.52 -4.15
C ILE A 309 22.37 2.60 -2.93
N ARG A 310 21.42 1.66 -3.06
CA ARG A 310 20.81 0.98 -1.89
C ARG A 310 21.65 -0.15 -1.27
N ASP A 311 22.45 -0.86 -2.07
CA ASP A 311 22.95 -2.19 -1.66
C ASP A 311 24.43 -2.21 -1.22
N SER A 312 25.18 -1.12 -1.42
CA SER A 312 26.61 -1.02 -1.03
C SER A 312 26.81 -0.28 0.31
N TRP A 313 25.99 0.73 0.60
CA TRP A 313 26.21 1.65 1.74
C TRP A 313 25.68 1.12 3.07
N THR A 314 24.59 0.36 3.06
CA THR A 314 23.93 -0.22 4.25
C THR A 314 24.90 -1.08 5.08
N LEU A 315 25.68 -1.93 4.42
CA LEU A 315 26.74 -2.75 5.04
C LEU A 315 27.89 -1.90 5.61
N SER A 316 28.27 -0.79 4.96
CA SER A 316 29.36 0.07 5.41
C SER A 316 28.94 0.88 6.66
N VAL A 317 27.73 1.45 6.65
CA VAL A 317 27.18 2.20 7.78
C VAL A 317 26.89 1.27 8.96
N GLN A 318 26.32 0.07 8.73
CA GLN A 318 26.19 -0.93 9.80
C GLN A 318 27.55 -1.33 10.37
N ARG A 319 28.55 -1.66 9.53
CA ARG A 319 29.90 -2.00 10.02
C ARG A 319 30.54 -0.85 10.79
N SER A 320 30.27 0.40 10.42
CA SER A 320 30.81 1.58 11.10
C SER A 320 30.09 1.86 12.43
N ALA A 321 28.76 1.79 12.47
CA ALA A 321 27.98 1.91 13.70
C ALA A 321 28.28 0.77 14.68
N ILE A 322 28.36 -0.48 14.19
CA ILE A 322 28.75 -1.65 14.98
C ILE A 322 30.19 -1.50 15.47
N ARG A 323 31.14 -1.00 14.65
CA ARG A 323 32.50 -0.67 15.11
C ARG A 323 32.50 0.39 16.20
N VAL A 324 31.71 1.46 16.09
CA VAL A 324 31.59 2.50 17.12
C VAL A 324 31.02 1.92 18.42
N VAL A 325 29.93 1.14 18.35
CA VAL A 325 29.32 0.46 19.50
C VAL A 325 30.28 -0.56 20.14
N LEU A 326 31.00 -1.35 19.34
CA LEU A 326 32.01 -2.29 19.85
C LEU A 326 33.22 -1.56 20.46
N LYS A 327 33.64 -0.41 19.90
CA LYS A 327 34.74 0.39 20.44
C LYS A 327 34.36 1.03 21.77
N LEU A 328 33.12 1.52 21.91
CA LEU A 328 32.52 1.98 23.17
C LEU A 328 32.35 0.85 24.22
N ALA A 329 31.96 -0.36 23.78
CA ALA A 329 31.88 -1.54 24.63
C ALA A 329 33.27 -2.08 25.05
N SER A 330 34.32 -1.81 24.26
CA SER A 330 35.70 -2.16 24.59
C SER A 330 36.36 -1.18 25.56
N SER A 331 35.91 0.08 25.60
CA SER A 331 36.41 1.10 26.55
C SER A 331 35.76 1.05 27.93
N THR A 332 34.97 0.01 28.23
CA THR A 332 34.21 -0.14 29.49
C THR A 332 34.34 -1.56 30.06
N ARG A 333 35.55 -1.94 30.49
CA ARG A 333 35.80 -3.11 31.35
C ARG A 333 36.79 -2.74 32.45
N PRO A 334 36.47 -3.06 33.71
CA PRO A 334 37.05 -4.29 34.26
C PRO A 334 36.05 -5.13 35.09
N LEU A 335 35.08 -5.80 34.44
CA LEU A 335 34.25 -6.84 35.09
C LEU A 335 34.04 -8.12 34.26
N ALA A 336 34.43 -8.15 32.99
CA ALA A 336 34.19 -9.29 32.08
C ALA A 336 35.46 -10.09 31.74
N SER A 337 36.31 -10.36 32.76
CA SER A 337 37.49 -11.24 32.65
C SER A 337 37.28 -12.64 33.25
N ALA A 338 36.23 -12.84 34.07
CA ALA A 338 36.04 -14.11 34.78
C ALA A 338 35.26 -15.18 33.98
N LEU A 339 34.51 -14.79 32.94
CA LEU A 339 33.56 -15.69 32.25
C LEU A 339 34.06 -16.29 30.92
N LEU A 340 35.12 -15.74 30.32
CA LEU A 340 35.58 -16.13 28.97
C LEU A 340 36.69 -17.20 28.97
N THR A 341 37.28 -17.52 30.12
CA THR A 341 38.41 -18.46 30.24
C THR A 341 37.98 -19.94 30.21
N ARG A 342 36.69 -20.27 30.09
CA ARG A 342 36.16 -21.65 30.16
C ARG A 342 35.67 -22.26 28.85
N LEU A 343 35.84 -21.60 27.71
CA LEU A 343 35.34 -22.08 26.40
C LEU A 343 36.40 -22.10 25.27
N ALA A 344 37.69 -21.99 25.61
CA ALA A 344 38.78 -21.85 24.64
C ALA A 344 39.68 -23.10 24.48
N THR A 345 39.11 -24.31 24.50
CA THR A 345 39.85 -25.57 24.23
C THR A 345 39.06 -26.56 23.38
N THR A 346 39.03 -26.35 22.07
CA THR A 346 39.18 -27.41 21.03
C THR A 346 39.23 -26.74 19.66
N ARG A 347 40.33 -26.91 18.93
CA ARG A 347 40.48 -26.44 17.54
C ARG A 347 41.23 -27.49 16.74
N THR A 348 40.63 -27.99 15.67
CA THR A 348 41.31 -28.68 14.57
C THR A 348 40.94 -27.98 13.26
N PRO A 349 41.92 -27.68 12.38
CA PRO A 349 41.66 -26.92 11.17
C PRO A 349 41.39 -27.82 9.96
N LEU A 350 40.66 -27.32 8.97
CA LEU A 350 40.73 -27.84 7.61
C LEU A 350 41.03 -26.71 6.61
N ARG A 351 41.95 -27.00 5.70
CA ARG A 351 42.47 -26.09 4.67
C ARG A 351 41.60 -26.16 3.42
N SER A 352 41.60 -25.06 2.67
CA SER A 352 41.13 -25.00 1.29
C SER A 352 41.86 -25.99 0.39
N LEU A 353 41.18 -26.46 -0.68
CA LEU A 353 41.77 -26.50 -2.02
C LEU A 353 40.68 -26.62 -3.10
N THR A 354 40.91 -25.92 -4.20
CA THR A 354 40.14 -25.93 -5.45
C THR A 354 40.50 -27.13 -6.31
N THR A 355 39.52 -27.77 -6.98
CA THR A 355 39.80 -28.54 -8.20
C THR A 355 38.60 -28.63 -9.12
N ALA A 356 38.84 -28.39 -10.41
CA ALA A 356 37.97 -28.85 -11.50
C ALA A 356 38.71 -29.97 -12.25
N ALA A 357 38.04 -31.09 -12.56
CA ALA A 357 38.38 -31.94 -13.72
C ALA A 357 37.44 -33.17 -13.87
N LYS A 358 37.00 -33.37 -15.13
CA LYS A 358 36.83 -34.64 -15.87
C LYS A 358 35.94 -35.81 -15.35
N LEU A 359 35.08 -36.27 -16.26
CA LEU A 359 34.55 -37.64 -16.31
C LEU A 359 35.68 -38.67 -16.57
N PRO A 360 35.44 -39.94 -16.19
CA PRO A 360 35.69 -41.05 -17.10
C PRO A 360 34.46 -41.97 -17.31
N GLN A 361 34.59 -42.90 -18.26
CA GLN A 361 33.51 -43.73 -18.80
C GLN A 361 33.31 -45.08 -18.08
N HIS A 362 32.16 -45.70 -18.36
CA HIS A 362 31.69 -47.06 -18.06
C HIS A 362 32.69 -48.16 -17.67
N THR A 363 32.28 -48.97 -16.70
CA THR A 363 32.31 -50.45 -16.81
C THR A 363 31.01 -51.06 -16.27
N THR A 364 30.59 -52.19 -16.83
CA THR A 364 29.30 -52.86 -16.61
C THR A 364 29.38 -53.98 -15.58
N THR A 365 28.63 -53.88 -14.47
CA THR A 365 28.16 -55.05 -13.70
C THR A 365 26.94 -54.68 -12.84
N THR A 366 26.06 -55.65 -12.53
CA THR A 366 24.88 -55.62 -11.62
C THR A 366 23.45 -55.63 -12.22
N ALA A 367 23.20 -56.44 -13.25
CA ALA A 367 21.82 -56.76 -13.66
C ALA A 367 21.00 -57.54 -12.59
N ALA A 368 21.66 -58.25 -11.67
CA ALA A 368 20.99 -59.07 -10.64
C ALA A 368 20.44 -58.28 -9.44
N ALA A 369 20.99 -57.11 -9.12
CA ALA A 369 20.60 -56.33 -7.94
C ALA A 369 19.33 -55.47 -8.14
N ALA A 370 18.97 -55.19 -9.40
CA ALA A 370 17.79 -54.39 -9.74
C ALA A 370 16.47 -55.15 -9.53
N SER A 371 16.42 -56.44 -9.90
CA SER A 371 15.19 -57.25 -9.88
C SER A 371 14.61 -57.43 -8.48
N HIS A 372 15.45 -57.60 -7.44
CA HIS A 372 14.99 -57.75 -6.06
C HIS A 372 14.42 -56.44 -5.45
N ARG A 373 14.87 -55.26 -5.93
CA ARG A 373 14.33 -53.96 -5.48
C ARG A 373 13.03 -53.58 -6.20
N LEU A 374 12.84 -54.04 -7.44
CA LEU A 374 11.59 -53.87 -8.19
C LEU A 374 10.45 -54.75 -7.65
N ALA A 375 10.74 -56.00 -7.25
CA ALA A 375 9.74 -56.88 -6.67
C ALA A 375 9.17 -56.37 -5.33
N THR A 376 10.02 -55.82 -4.46
CA THR A 376 9.61 -55.27 -3.15
C THR A 376 8.82 -53.96 -3.29
N THR A 377 9.16 -53.08 -4.24
CA THR A 377 8.36 -51.88 -4.52
C THR A 377 7.02 -52.21 -5.18
N ALA A 378 6.95 -53.20 -6.08
CA ALA A 378 5.69 -53.65 -6.67
C ALA A 378 4.73 -54.29 -5.64
N ALA A 379 5.26 -55.02 -4.64
CA ALA A 379 4.45 -55.59 -3.57
C ALA A 379 3.83 -54.50 -2.65
N HIS A 380 4.60 -53.47 -2.29
CA HIS A 380 4.07 -52.32 -1.55
C HIS A 380 3.03 -51.53 -2.37
N LEU A 381 3.26 -51.30 -3.66
CA LEU A 381 2.30 -50.59 -4.51
C LEU A 381 0.95 -51.33 -4.66
N ARG A 382 0.94 -52.67 -4.67
CA ARG A 382 -0.32 -53.46 -4.68
C ARG A 382 -1.09 -53.39 -3.36
N SER A 383 -0.39 -53.30 -2.23
CA SER A 383 -1.00 -53.09 -0.90
C SER A 383 -1.70 -51.72 -0.79
N PHE A 384 -1.13 -50.68 -1.38
CA PHE A 384 -1.80 -49.37 -1.46
C PHE A 384 -2.94 -49.33 -2.48
N ALA A 385 -2.87 -50.10 -3.57
CA ALA A 385 -3.88 -50.10 -4.64
C ALA A 385 -5.20 -50.81 -4.28
N THR A 386 -5.22 -51.66 -3.24
CA THR A 386 -6.43 -52.45 -2.85
C THR A 386 -7.25 -51.84 -1.72
N THR A 387 -6.88 -50.67 -1.19
CA THR A 387 -7.65 -49.93 -0.17
C THR A 387 -8.20 -48.59 -0.71
N ALA A 388 -8.39 -48.49 -2.03
CA ALA A 388 -8.79 -47.28 -2.74
C ALA A 388 -10.18 -47.39 -3.42
N ALA A 389 -11.10 -48.16 -2.81
CA ALA A 389 -12.50 -48.21 -3.20
C ALA A 389 -13.41 -48.16 -1.95
N THR A 390 -14.40 -47.28 -2.00
CA THR A 390 -15.61 -47.25 -1.14
C THR A 390 -15.43 -47.28 0.38
N ALA A 391 -14.94 -46.17 0.94
CA ALA A 391 -15.69 -45.37 1.92
C ALA A 391 -14.87 -44.10 2.28
N MET A 392 -15.35 -42.92 1.93
CA MET A 392 -14.87 -41.71 2.60
C MET A 392 -15.32 -41.74 4.08
N PRO A 393 -14.57 -41.16 5.02
CA PRO A 393 -15.04 -41.02 6.39
C PRO A 393 -16.40 -40.31 6.37
N PRO A 394 -17.40 -40.79 7.14
CA PRO A 394 -18.75 -40.25 7.08
C PRO A 394 -18.70 -38.75 7.40
N VAL A 395 -19.41 -37.95 6.60
CA VAL A 395 -19.62 -36.53 6.89
C VAL A 395 -20.10 -36.45 8.35
N PRO A 396 -19.36 -35.77 9.25
CA PRO A 396 -19.69 -35.78 10.66
C PRO A 396 -21.11 -35.25 10.82
N LYS A 397 -21.97 -36.03 11.50
CA LYS A 397 -23.36 -35.61 11.74
C LYS A 397 -23.31 -34.25 12.42
N PRO A 398 -23.88 -33.20 11.83
CA PRO A 398 -23.80 -31.87 12.41
C PRO A 398 -24.45 -31.87 13.79
N GLU A 399 -23.72 -31.38 14.79
CA GLU A 399 -24.27 -31.19 16.12
C GLU A 399 -25.42 -30.18 16.06
N GLN A 400 -26.47 -30.39 16.85
CA GLN A 400 -27.64 -29.52 16.86
C GLN A 400 -27.37 -28.15 17.54
N ARG A 401 -26.19 -27.98 18.17
CA ARG A 401 -25.80 -26.75 18.87
C ARG A 401 -24.30 -26.47 18.75
N TYR A 402 -23.94 -25.24 18.43
CA TYR A 402 -22.57 -24.71 18.53
C TYR A 402 -22.55 -23.42 19.37
N ASP A 403 -21.38 -22.99 19.83
CA ASP A 403 -21.25 -21.68 20.52
C ASP A 403 -21.10 -20.53 19.50
N LEU A 404 -20.62 -20.85 18.30
CA LEU A 404 -20.50 -19.94 17.17
C LEU A 404 -20.77 -20.67 15.84
N VAL A 405 -21.69 -20.13 15.03
CA VAL A 405 -21.86 -20.49 13.61
C VAL A 405 -21.29 -19.36 12.75
N VAL A 406 -20.49 -19.72 11.76
CA VAL A 406 -19.93 -18.79 10.76
C VAL A 406 -20.46 -19.16 9.38
N VAL A 407 -21.21 -18.25 8.76
CA VAL A 407 -21.81 -18.45 7.44
C VAL A 407 -20.89 -17.89 6.35
N GLY A 408 -20.49 -18.75 5.42
CA GLY A 408 -19.43 -18.53 4.43
C GLY A 408 -18.09 -19.10 4.89
N GLY A 409 -17.29 -19.63 3.96
CA GLY A 409 -15.96 -20.21 4.16
C GLY A 409 -14.81 -19.32 3.66
N GLY A 410 -15.06 -18.03 3.46
CA GLY A 410 -14.10 -17.05 2.94
C GLY A 410 -13.02 -16.59 3.92
N SER A 411 -12.14 -15.69 3.47
CA SER A 411 -10.97 -15.22 4.26
C SER A 411 -11.34 -14.66 5.64
N GLY A 412 -12.44 -13.92 5.75
CA GLY A 412 -12.95 -13.41 7.04
C GLY A 412 -13.44 -14.54 7.96
N ALA A 413 -14.18 -15.50 7.41
CA ALA A 413 -14.66 -16.66 8.13
C ALA A 413 -13.51 -17.54 8.64
N MET A 414 -12.57 -17.90 7.78
CA MET A 414 -11.40 -18.72 8.12
C MET A 414 -10.53 -18.08 9.20
N GLY A 415 -10.38 -16.75 9.19
CA GLY A 415 -9.68 -16.03 10.25
C GLY A 415 -10.45 -16.02 11.57
N MET A 416 -11.76 -15.83 11.52
CA MET A 416 -12.64 -15.76 12.69
C MET A 416 -12.84 -17.12 13.36
N SER A 417 -13.24 -18.15 12.60
CA SER A 417 -13.62 -19.47 13.14
C SER A 417 -12.45 -20.15 13.84
N ARG A 418 -11.28 -20.20 13.19
CA ARG A 418 -10.05 -20.77 13.74
C ARG A 418 -9.57 -20.01 14.96
N ARG A 419 -9.70 -18.67 14.97
CA ARG A 419 -9.35 -17.87 16.15
C ARG A 419 -10.33 -18.08 17.31
N ALA A 420 -11.62 -18.23 17.02
CA ALA A 420 -12.64 -18.55 18.00
C ALA A 420 -12.41 -19.94 18.64
N ALA A 421 -12.18 -20.97 17.83
CA ALA A 421 -11.86 -22.31 18.32
C ALA A 421 -10.57 -22.35 19.16
N SER A 422 -9.57 -21.51 18.84
CA SER A 422 -8.37 -21.36 19.68
C SER A 422 -8.61 -20.79 21.09
N TYR A 423 -9.81 -20.29 21.39
CA TYR A 423 -10.25 -19.91 22.73
C TYR A 423 -11.08 -21.01 23.43
N GLY A 424 -11.25 -22.19 22.82
CA GLY A 424 -11.91 -23.35 23.42
C GLY A 424 -13.43 -23.41 23.28
N ILE A 425 -14.03 -22.57 22.42
CA ILE A 425 -15.47 -22.66 22.11
C ILE A 425 -15.73 -23.55 20.89
N ASN A 426 -16.91 -24.18 20.83
CA ASN A 426 -17.30 -25.03 19.71
C ASN A 426 -17.77 -24.19 18.52
N VAL A 427 -17.17 -24.41 17.34
CA VAL A 427 -17.37 -23.56 16.15
C VAL A 427 -17.75 -24.37 14.93
N CYS A 428 -18.81 -23.96 14.25
CA CYS A 428 -19.20 -24.44 12.93
C CYS A 428 -18.91 -23.38 11.84
N VAL A 429 -18.39 -23.82 10.70
CA VAL A 429 -18.35 -23.06 9.44
C VAL A 429 -19.26 -23.74 8.43
N ILE A 430 -20.11 -22.96 7.77
CA ILE A 430 -20.97 -23.42 6.67
C ILE A 430 -20.53 -22.73 5.38
N GLU A 431 -20.17 -23.49 4.33
CA GLU A 431 -19.80 -22.96 3.01
C GLU A 431 -20.65 -23.61 1.92
N GLU A 432 -21.23 -22.78 1.05
CA GLU A 432 -22.21 -23.16 0.03
C GLU A 432 -21.52 -23.67 -1.24
N ASP A 433 -20.39 -23.07 -1.63
CA ASP A 433 -19.63 -23.45 -2.83
C ASP A 433 -18.93 -24.82 -2.69
N GLY A 434 -18.87 -25.39 -1.48
CA GLY A 434 -18.05 -26.55 -1.14
C GLY A 434 -16.53 -26.28 -1.19
N ARG A 435 -16.09 -25.03 -1.43
CA ARG A 435 -14.71 -24.65 -1.71
C ARG A 435 -14.16 -23.64 -0.70
N LEU A 436 -13.61 -24.14 0.40
CA LEU A 436 -13.03 -23.32 1.48
C LEU A 436 -11.95 -22.33 1.00
N GLY A 437 -11.95 -21.13 1.60
CA GLY A 437 -11.08 -20.00 1.24
C GLY A 437 -11.81 -18.85 0.54
N GLY A 438 -13.02 -19.10 0.03
CA GLY A 438 -13.92 -18.13 -0.61
C GLY A 438 -13.32 -17.39 -1.82
N THR A 439 -13.94 -16.27 -2.19
CA THR A 439 -13.62 -15.51 -3.43
C THR A 439 -12.13 -15.28 -3.63
N CYS A 440 -11.41 -14.81 -2.61
CA CYS A 440 -9.99 -14.43 -2.72
C CYS A 440 -9.07 -15.61 -3.09
N VAL A 441 -9.42 -16.83 -2.67
CA VAL A 441 -8.66 -18.06 -2.98
C VAL A 441 -9.16 -18.70 -4.27
N ASN A 442 -10.47 -18.71 -4.51
CA ASN A 442 -11.10 -19.48 -5.58
C ASN A 442 -11.18 -18.76 -6.93
N VAL A 443 -11.53 -17.47 -6.93
CA VAL A 443 -11.89 -16.65 -8.11
C VAL A 443 -11.50 -15.18 -7.90
N GLY A 444 -10.35 -14.94 -7.26
CA GLY A 444 -9.95 -13.62 -6.80
C GLY A 444 -8.45 -13.48 -6.66
N CYS A 445 -8.00 -12.89 -5.54
CA CYS A 445 -6.61 -12.52 -5.27
C CYS A 445 -5.55 -13.52 -5.76
N VAL A 446 -5.72 -14.80 -5.41
CA VAL A 446 -4.75 -15.87 -5.71
C VAL A 446 -4.70 -16.19 -7.22
N PRO A 447 -5.78 -16.69 -7.87
CA PRO A 447 -5.74 -17.00 -9.29
C PRO A 447 -5.49 -15.74 -10.15
N LYS A 448 -6.00 -14.56 -9.75
CA LYS A 448 -5.71 -13.29 -10.43
C LYS A 448 -4.23 -12.94 -10.38
N LYS A 449 -3.56 -13.07 -9.22
CA LYS A 449 -2.12 -12.75 -9.12
C LYS A 449 -1.25 -13.77 -9.85
N LEU A 450 -1.69 -15.03 -9.97
CA LEU A 450 -1.04 -16.02 -10.85
C LEU A 450 -1.16 -15.61 -12.33
N MET A 451 -2.35 -15.24 -12.81
CA MET A 451 -2.53 -14.73 -14.18
C MET A 451 -1.74 -13.44 -14.45
N TRP A 452 -1.73 -12.51 -13.48
CA TRP A 452 -0.91 -11.30 -13.55
C TRP A 452 0.58 -11.63 -13.63
N HIS A 453 1.07 -12.62 -12.87
CA HIS A 453 2.47 -13.05 -12.97
C HIS A 453 2.80 -13.67 -14.33
N ALA A 454 1.88 -14.40 -14.96
CA ALA A 454 2.09 -14.88 -16.33
C ALA A 454 2.24 -13.69 -17.31
N ALA A 455 1.42 -12.65 -17.15
CA ALA A 455 1.50 -11.43 -17.95
C ALA A 455 2.81 -10.65 -17.73
N ASP A 456 3.22 -10.46 -16.47
CA ASP A 456 4.49 -9.87 -16.03
C ASP A 456 5.71 -10.63 -16.59
N GLN A 457 5.67 -11.96 -16.64
CA GLN A 457 6.71 -12.75 -17.31
C GLN A 457 6.71 -12.58 -18.85
N ALA A 458 5.54 -12.48 -19.49
CA ALA A 458 5.46 -12.22 -20.92
C ALA A 458 6.02 -10.83 -21.30
N GLU A 459 5.81 -9.82 -20.43
CA GLU A 459 6.39 -8.49 -20.58
C GLU A 459 7.92 -8.50 -20.35
N ALA A 460 8.39 -9.15 -19.28
CA ALA A 460 9.82 -9.30 -19.01
C ALA A 460 10.57 -10.01 -20.16
N LEU A 461 9.94 -11.02 -20.80
CA LEU A 461 10.50 -11.68 -21.98
C LEU A 461 10.57 -10.73 -23.19
N ARG A 462 9.55 -9.89 -23.44
CA ARG A 462 9.59 -8.89 -24.52
C ARG A 462 10.68 -7.84 -24.32
N SER A 463 10.92 -7.39 -23.10
CA SER A 463 11.97 -6.41 -22.78
C SER A 463 13.37 -7.02 -22.65
N ALA A 464 13.52 -8.34 -22.50
CA ALA A 464 14.81 -8.99 -22.26
C ALA A 464 15.92 -8.63 -23.30
N PRO A 465 15.66 -8.48 -24.61
CA PRO A 465 16.66 -8.02 -25.57
C PRO A 465 17.32 -6.68 -25.21
N GLU A 466 16.56 -5.72 -24.66
CA GLU A 466 17.05 -4.39 -24.27
C GLU A 466 18.05 -4.45 -23.09
N TYR A 467 17.94 -5.47 -22.25
CA TYR A 467 18.87 -5.76 -21.15
C TYR A 467 20.05 -6.65 -21.57
N GLY A 468 20.23 -6.91 -22.87
CA GLY A 468 21.35 -7.68 -23.41
C GLY A 468 21.16 -9.21 -23.39
N PHE A 469 19.95 -9.72 -23.16
CA PHE A 469 19.69 -11.17 -23.26
C PHE A 469 19.66 -11.69 -24.72
N GLY A 470 19.70 -10.78 -25.72
CA GLY A 470 20.02 -11.10 -27.12
C GLY A 470 19.10 -12.12 -27.79
N ASP A 471 19.66 -12.91 -28.71
CA ASP A 471 18.92 -13.91 -29.51
C ASP A 471 18.24 -15.02 -28.69
N ALA A 472 18.65 -15.22 -27.44
CA ALA A 472 18.02 -16.20 -26.54
C ALA A 472 16.57 -15.84 -26.21
N VAL A 473 16.20 -14.56 -26.34
CA VAL A 473 14.82 -14.06 -26.19
C VAL A 473 14.44 -13.17 -27.38
N ASN A 474 14.72 -13.62 -28.60
CA ASN A 474 14.26 -12.94 -29.81
C ASN A 474 12.72 -12.80 -29.77
N PRO A 475 12.14 -11.59 -29.87
CA PRO A 475 10.70 -11.37 -29.74
C PRO A 475 9.85 -12.21 -30.71
N SER A 476 10.35 -12.42 -31.93
CA SER A 476 9.71 -13.25 -32.98
C SER A 476 9.84 -14.77 -32.72
N LYS A 477 10.49 -15.17 -31.63
CA LYS A 477 10.67 -16.57 -31.18
C LYS A 477 10.12 -16.82 -29.76
N ILE A 478 9.53 -15.82 -29.10
CA ILE A 478 8.86 -16.02 -27.80
C ILE A 478 7.66 -16.96 -28.04
N PRO A 479 7.55 -18.12 -27.37
CA PRO A 479 6.44 -19.04 -27.57
C PRO A 479 5.10 -18.44 -27.14
N ASP A 480 4.03 -18.80 -27.86
CA ASP A 480 2.65 -18.45 -27.49
C ASP A 480 2.29 -18.90 -26.07
N PHE A 481 1.51 -18.07 -25.37
CA PHE A 481 1.03 -18.40 -24.03
C PHE A 481 -0.02 -19.52 -24.07
N ASN A 482 0.34 -20.72 -23.59
CA ASN A 482 -0.60 -21.83 -23.48
C ASN A 482 -1.57 -21.63 -22.32
N TRP A 483 -2.66 -20.90 -22.59
CA TRP A 483 -3.71 -20.56 -21.63
C TRP A 483 -4.33 -21.79 -20.96
N LYS A 484 -4.65 -22.84 -21.72
CA LYS A 484 -5.28 -24.06 -21.21
C LYS A 484 -4.40 -24.74 -20.15
N TYR A 485 -3.12 -24.97 -20.49
CA TYR A 485 -2.14 -25.54 -19.57
C TYR A 485 -1.98 -24.70 -18.31
N PHE A 486 -1.89 -23.36 -18.44
CA PHE A 486 -1.76 -22.49 -17.29
C PHE A 486 -3.01 -22.49 -16.41
N ALA A 487 -4.21 -22.46 -17.00
CA ALA A 487 -5.48 -22.54 -16.28
C ALA A 487 -5.60 -23.87 -15.49
N GLU A 488 -5.22 -25.00 -16.08
CA GLU A 488 -5.19 -26.30 -15.39
C GLU A 488 -4.21 -26.31 -14.20
N LYS A 489 -3.00 -25.74 -14.36
CA LYS A 489 -2.01 -25.61 -13.28
C LYS A 489 -2.48 -24.67 -12.17
N ARG A 490 -3.06 -23.53 -12.52
CA ARG A 490 -3.68 -22.56 -11.60
C ARG A 490 -4.79 -23.23 -10.79
N ASP A 491 -5.67 -23.99 -11.43
CA ASP A 491 -6.78 -24.66 -10.76
C ASP A 491 -6.32 -25.82 -9.87
N ALA A 492 -5.26 -26.55 -10.26
CA ALA A 492 -4.59 -27.50 -9.37
C ALA A 492 -3.98 -26.83 -8.13
N TYR A 493 -3.38 -25.64 -8.29
CA TYR A 493 -2.85 -24.85 -7.18
C TYR A 493 -3.96 -24.37 -6.23
N VAL A 494 -5.08 -23.89 -6.77
CA VAL A 494 -6.26 -23.49 -5.97
C VAL A 494 -6.86 -24.69 -5.23
N ARG A 495 -7.07 -25.84 -5.88
CA ARG A 495 -7.54 -27.08 -5.20
C ARG A 495 -6.62 -27.50 -4.06
N ARG A 496 -5.30 -27.40 -4.24
CA ARG A 496 -4.32 -27.66 -3.17
C ARG A 496 -4.49 -26.71 -1.99
N LEU A 497 -4.82 -25.43 -2.23
CA LEU A 497 -5.13 -24.48 -1.16
C LEU A 497 -6.46 -24.81 -0.47
N ASN A 498 -7.52 -25.18 -1.20
CA ASN A 498 -8.79 -25.59 -0.60
C ASN A 498 -8.58 -26.73 0.41
N GLY A 499 -7.83 -27.78 0.03
CA GLY A 499 -7.47 -28.88 0.94
C GLY A 499 -6.51 -28.49 2.07
N ILE A 500 -5.79 -27.37 1.99
CA ILE A 500 -5.04 -26.81 3.12
C ILE A 500 -5.98 -26.13 4.11
N TYR A 501 -7.02 -25.42 3.65
CA TYR A 501 -8.04 -24.85 4.54
C TYR A 501 -8.80 -25.94 5.28
N ASP A 502 -9.23 -26.98 4.56
CA ASP A 502 -9.93 -28.15 5.11
C ASP A 502 -9.16 -28.79 6.29
N ARG A 503 -7.92 -29.24 6.05
CA ARG A 503 -7.04 -29.78 7.11
C ARG A 503 -6.74 -28.79 8.24
N ASN A 504 -6.78 -27.47 7.98
CA ASN A 504 -6.59 -26.48 9.03
C ASN A 504 -7.83 -26.34 9.92
N LEU A 505 -9.04 -26.48 9.38
CA LEU A 505 -10.28 -26.51 10.18
C LEU A 505 -10.33 -27.78 11.03
N GLU A 506 -10.05 -28.94 10.45
CA GLU A 506 -9.95 -30.23 11.15
C GLU A 506 -8.94 -30.14 12.31
N LYS A 507 -7.71 -29.69 12.05
CA LYS A 507 -6.66 -29.52 13.06
C LYS A 507 -7.07 -28.58 14.19
N ASP A 508 -7.74 -27.48 13.86
CA ASP A 508 -8.16 -26.48 14.84
C ASP A 508 -9.53 -26.82 15.47
N LYS A 509 -10.07 -28.01 15.19
CA LYS A 509 -11.36 -28.54 15.70
C LYS A 509 -12.56 -27.65 15.38
N VAL A 510 -12.59 -27.08 14.18
CA VAL A 510 -13.73 -26.34 13.63
C VAL A 510 -14.53 -27.30 12.75
N THR A 511 -15.81 -27.51 13.06
CA THR A 511 -16.69 -28.34 12.23
C THR A 511 -17.00 -27.61 10.93
N TYR A 512 -16.77 -28.27 9.79
CA TYR A 512 -17.11 -27.76 8.47
C TYR A 512 -18.36 -28.48 7.94
N ILE A 513 -19.35 -27.70 7.49
CA ILE A 513 -20.54 -28.18 6.78
C ILE A 513 -20.55 -27.59 5.36
N SER A 514 -20.65 -28.46 4.36
CA SER A 514 -20.88 -28.07 2.97
C SER A 514 -22.39 -27.92 2.75
N GLY A 515 -22.89 -26.72 2.48
CA GLY A 515 -24.33 -26.45 2.38
C GLY A 515 -24.70 -24.95 2.39
N HIS A 516 -25.94 -24.65 2.02
CA HIS A 516 -26.49 -23.30 2.06
C HIS A 516 -27.10 -23.04 3.45
N ALA A 517 -26.76 -21.90 4.06
CA ALA A 517 -27.26 -21.50 5.38
C ALA A 517 -28.30 -20.39 5.29
N GLN A 518 -29.45 -20.60 5.92
CA GLN A 518 -30.52 -19.62 6.07
C GLN A 518 -30.80 -19.38 7.56
N LEU A 519 -30.78 -18.13 7.99
CA LEU A 519 -31.14 -17.75 9.35
C LEU A 519 -32.65 -17.96 9.54
N THR A 520 -33.02 -18.71 10.58
CA THR A 520 -34.41 -18.94 10.98
C THR A 520 -34.81 -18.11 12.21
N GLY A 521 -33.83 -17.42 12.81
CA GLY A 521 -33.98 -16.57 13.98
C GLY A 521 -32.63 -15.98 14.42
N PRO A 522 -32.59 -15.13 15.46
CA PRO A 522 -31.34 -14.52 15.96
C PRO A 522 -30.29 -15.51 16.49
N LYS A 523 -30.67 -16.78 16.69
CA LYS A 523 -29.87 -17.86 17.30
C LYS A 523 -30.06 -19.23 16.63
N SER A 524 -30.65 -19.27 15.42
CA SER A 524 -30.95 -20.51 14.72
C SER A 524 -30.67 -20.38 13.23
N VAL A 525 -30.10 -21.44 12.67
CA VAL A 525 -29.65 -21.52 11.28
C VAL A 525 -30.12 -22.85 10.70
N ARG A 526 -30.91 -22.79 9.63
CA ARG A 526 -31.23 -23.93 8.79
C ARG A 526 -30.12 -24.13 7.76
N VAL A 527 -29.67 -25.36 7.60
CA VAL A 527 -28.64 -25.72 6.61
C VAL A 527 -29.19 -26.74 5.63
N THR A 528 -29.29 -26.34 4.38
CA THR A 528 -29.57 -27.24 3.26
C THR A 528 -28.24 -27.85 2.81
N LEU A 529 -28.02 -29.13 3.13
CA LEU A 529 -26.75 -29.81 2.86
C LEU A 529 -26.47 -29.93 1.36
N ARG A 530 -25.20 -29.77 0.98
CA ARG A 530 -24.73 -29.97 -0.38
C ARG A 530 -24.22 -31.40 -0.56
N ASN A 531 -24.76 -32.10 -1.55
CA ASN A 531 -24.39 -33.47 -1.92
C ASN A 531 -23.03 -33.51 -2.63
N GLU A 532 -22.47 -34.71 -2.82
CA GLU A 532 -21.18 -34.92 -3.49
C GLU A 532 -21.19 -34.49 -4.96
N ASP A 533 -22.32 -34.71 -5.66
CA ASP A 533 -22.57 -34.24 -7.04
C ASP A 533 -22.72 -32.70 -7.14
N GLY A 534 -22.87 -32.03 -6.00
CA GLY A 534 -23.08 -30.59 -5.88
C GLY A 534 -24.53 -30.12 -5.94
N SER A 535 -25.50 -31.03 -6.01
CA SER A 535 -26.90 -30.71 -5.75
C SER A 535 -27.14 -30.39 -4.27
N PHE A 536 -28.29 -29.78 -3.95
CA PHE A 536 -28.70 -29.49 -2.57
C PHE A 536 -29.78 -30.45 -2.11
N ASN A 537 -29.60 -31.08 -0.95
CA ASN A 537 -30.62 -31.91 -0.32
C ASN A 537 -31.66 -31.03 0.38
N THR A 538 -32.72 -30.69 -0.35
CA THR A 538 -33.87 -29.92 0.14
C THR A 538 -34.87 -30.73 0.96
N GLN A 539 -34.76 -32.07 0.96
CA GLN A 539 -35.72 -32.98 1.61
C GLN A 539 -35.47 -33.14 3.11
N SER A 540 -34.26 -32.86 3.58
CA SER A 540 -33.87 -32.99 5.00
C SER A 540 -32.86 -31.92 5.40
N PRO A 541 -33.27 -30.63 5.47
CA PRO A 541 -32.42 -29.58 6.00
C PRO A 541 -32.16 -29.78 7.50
N VAL A 542 -30.99 -29.37 7.96
CA VAL A 542 -30.56 -29.47 9.36
C VAL A 542 -30.81 -28.15 10.07
N GLU A 543 -31.57 -28.15 11.17
CA GLU A 543 -31.64 -26.99 12.07
C GLU A 543 -30.48 -27.03 13.07
N ILE A 544 -29.78 -25.90 13.19
CA ILE A 544 -28.64 -25.69 14.09
C ILE A 544 -28.94 -24.51 15.01
N THR A 545 -28.83 -24.72 16.32
CA THR A 545 -28.92 -23.65 17.32
C THR A 545 -27.54 -23.10 17.67
N THR A 546 -27.44 -21.82 18.04
CA THR A 546 -26.15 -21.22 18.43
C THR A 546 -26.29 -20.01 19.33
N ASP A 547 -25.27 -19.75 20.14
CA ASP A 547 -25.21 -18.51 20.93
C ASP A 547 -24.86 -17.29 20.08
N ARG A 548 -24.13 -17.47 18.98
CA ARG A 548 -23.63 -16.40 18.11
C ARG A 548 -23.59 -16.82 16.64
N ILE A 549 -23.83 -15.85 15.76
CA ILE A 549 -23.80 -16.01 14.30
C ILE A 549 -22.85 -14.94 13.73
N VAL A 550 -22.00 -15.32 12.79
CA VAL A 550 -21.17 -14.40 11.99
C VAL A 550 -21.49 -14.60 10.51
N ILE A 551 -21.92 -13.53 9.84
CA ILE A 551 -22.19 -13.54 8.41
C ILE A 551 -20.93 -13.07 7.68
N ALA A 552 -20.36 -13.93 6.84
CA ALA A 552 -19.10 -13.73 6.13
C ALA A 552 -19.17 -14.22 4.67
N THR A 553 -20.37 -14.15 4.06
CA THR A 553 -20.71 -14.61 2.70
C THR A 553 -20.09 -13.80 1.56
N GLY A 554 -19.50 -12.64 1.86
CA GLY A 554 -18.81 -11.80 0.89
C GLY A 554 -19.76 -11.12 -0.10
N GLY A 555 -19.45 -11.21 -1.39
CA GLY A 555 -20.25 -10.59 -2.45
C GLY A 555 -19.91 -11.14 -3.83
N ARG A 556 -20.86 -11.03 -4.76
CA ARG A 556 -20.83 -11.58 -6.12
C ARG A 556 -20.77 -10.48 -7.20
N PRO A 557 -20.30 -10.77 -8.42
CA PRO A 557 -20.33 -9.83 -9.53
C PRO A 557 -21.74 -9.29 -9.83
N VAL A 558 -21.78 -8.15 -10.54
CA VAL A 558 -23.01 -7.59 -11.09
C VAL A 558 -22.92 -7.61 -12.61
N ILE A 559 -23.86 -8.33 -13.24
CA ILE A 559 -24.14 -8.28 -14.67
C ILE A 559 -25.42 -7.45 -14.85
N PRO A 560 -25.51 -6.53 -15.83
CA PRO A 560 -26.75 -5.81 -16.14
C PRO A 560 -27.90 -6.76 -16.48
N SER A 561 -29.15 -6.37 -16.25
CA SER A 561 -30.26 -7.20 -16.71
C SER A 561 -30.46 -7.05 -18.22
N ASP A 562 -30.97 -8.09 -18.88
CA ASP A 562 -31.32 -8.04 -20.31
C ASP A 562 -32.47 -7.05 -20.61
N LYS A 563 -33.14 -6.51 -19.58
CA LYS A 563 -34.09 -5.40 -19.71
C LYS A 563 -33.39 -4.05 -19.82
N ASP A 564 -32.26 -3.88 -19.15
CA ASP A 564 -31.47 -2.63 -19.16
C ASP A 564 -30.53 -2.56 -20.36
N ILE A 565 -29.90 -3.70 -20.71
CA ILE A 565 -29.00 -3.87 -21.85
C ILE A 565 -29.32 -5.22 -22.49
N PRO A 566 -30.08 -5.27 -23.60
CA PRO A 566 -30.44 -6.53 -24.25
C PRO A 566 -29.18 -7.31 -24.67
N GLY A 567 -29.11 -8.58 -24.26
CA GLY A 567 -27.97 -9.47 -24.53
C GLY A 567 -26.84 -9.38 -23.49
N ALA A 568 -26.99 -8.63 -22.40
CA ALA A 568 -26.00 -8.58 -21.32
C ALA A 568 -25.66 -9.97 -20.74
N SER A 569 -26.61 -10.90 -20.72
CA SER A 569 -26.42 -12.29 -20.26
C SER A 569 -25.57 -13.18 -21.18
N LEU A 570 -25.21 -12.70 -22.38
CA LEU A 570 -24.21 -13.33 -23.26
C LEU A 570 -22.78 -13.10 -22.75
N GLY A 571 -22.55 -12.06 -21.95
CA GLY A 571 -21.28 -11.76 -21.32
C GLY A 571 -20.98 -12.62 -20.08
N ILE A 572 -19.70 -12.63 -19.69
CA ILE A 572 -19.19 -13.25 -18.47
C ILE A 572 -18.83 -12.20 -17.42
N ASP A 573 -18.44 -12.63 -16.24
CA ASP A 573 -17.90 -11.80 -15.16
C ASP A 573 -16.46 -12.21 -14.79
N SER A 574 -15.95 -11.71 -13.64
CA SER A 574 -14.64 -12.08 -13.12
C SER A 574 -14.49 -13.56 -12.77
N ASP A 575 -15.59 -14.25 -12.50
CA ASP A 575 -15.58 -15.63 -12.04
C ASP A 575 -15.60 -16.54 -13.29
N GLY A 576 -16.37 -16.15 -14.32
CA GLY A 576 -16.29 -16.69 -15.69
C GLY A 576 -14.92 -16.51 -16.36
N PHE A 577 -14.20 -15.42 -16.09
CA PHE A 577 -12.80 -15.25 -16.56
C PHE A 577 -11.89 -16.39 -16.10
N PHE A 578 -12.04 -16.87 -14.86
CA PHE A 578 -11.28 -18.02 -14.40
C PHE A 578 -11.79 -19.34 -14.98
N ALA A 579 -13.04 -19.43 -15.45
CA ALA A 579 -13.55 -20.62 -16.14
C ALA A 579 -12.99 -20.80 -17.56
N LEU A 580 -12.49 -19.73 -18.21
CA LEU A 580 -11.95 -19.78 -19.57
C LEU A 580 -10.82 -20.82 -19.73
N ARG A 581 -11.03 -21.76 -20.66
CA ARG A 581 -10.03 -22.78 -21.04
C ARG A 581 -9.21 -22.40 -22.26
N GLU A 582 -9.73 -21.51 -23.09
CA GLU A 582 -9.06 -20.96 -24.26
C GLU A 582 -9.00 -19.44 -24.13
N GLN A 583 -7.97 -18.84 -24.73
CA GLN A 583 -7.79 -17.39 -24.69
C GLN A 583 -8.61 -16.75 -25.83
N PRO A 584 -9.62 -15.90 -25.52
CA PRO A 584 -10.32 -15.13 -26.56
C PRO A 584 -9.35 -14.20 -27.27
N LYS A 585 -9.48 -14.05 -28.60
CA LYS A 585 -8.57 -13.22 -29.39
C LYS A 585 -8.96 -11.75 -29.31
N ARG A 586 -10.26 -11.46 -29.24
CA ARG A 586 -10.85 -10.12 -29.08
C ARG A 586 -11.70 -10.07 -27.81
N VAL A 587 -11.49 -9.07 -26.96
CA VAL A 587 -12.17 -8.95 -25.65
C VAL A 587 -12.69 -7.53 -25.42
N ALA A 588 -13.95 -7.41 -24.99
CA ALA A 588 -14.47 -6.20 -24.36
C ALA A 588 -14.53 -6.38 -22.84
N VAL A 589 -13.81 -5.55 -22.08
CA VAL A 589 -13.91 -5.46 -20.62
C VAL A 589 -14.65 -4.19 -20.25
N VAL A 590 -15.73 -4.30 -19.48
CA VAL A 590 -16.58 -3.16 -19.10
C VAL A 590 -16.42 -2.86 -17.62
N GLY A 591 -15.95 -1.66 -17.29
CA GLY A 591 -15.80 -1.21 -15.91
C GLY A 591 -14.56 -0.35 -15.70
N ALA A 592 -14.59 0.46 -14.65
CA ALA A 592 -13.52 1.41 -14.30
C ALA A 592 -12.83 1.07 -12.95
N GLY A 593 -13.19 -0.05 -12.34
CA GLY A 593 -12.62 -0.52 -11.07
C GLY A 593 -11.37 -1.38 -11.26
N TYR A 594 -10.69 -1.72 -10.16
CA TYR A 594 -9.45 -2.50 -10.19
C TYR A 594 -9.60 -3.84 -10.92
N ILE A 595 -10.73 -4.55 -10.78
CA ILE A 595 -10.98 -5.82 -11.49
C ILE A 595 -10.93 -5.61 -13.01
N ALA A 596 -11.57 -4.55 -13.51
CA ALA A 596 -11.62 -4.26 -14.94
C ALA A 596 -10.22 -3.95 -15.50
N VAL A 597 -9.49 -3.06 -14.82
CA VAL A 597 -8.13 -2.66 -15.20
C VAL A 597 -7.16 -3.83 -15.15
N GLU A 598 -7.22 -4.67 -14.10
CA GLU A 598 -6.34 -5.82 -13.93
C GLU A 598 -6.61 -6.92 -14.97
N LEU A 599 -7.87 -7.25 -15.24
CA LEU A 599 -8.20 -8.30 -16.21
C LEU A 599 -8.00 -7.83 -17.66
N ALA A 600 -8.28 -6.56 -17.97
CA ALA A 600 -7.94 -5.97 -19.26
C ALA A 600 -6.42 -5.96 -19.50
N GLY A 601 -5.63 -5.60 -18.49
CA GLY A 601 -4.16 -5.70 -18.55
C GLY A 601 -3.68 -7.13 -18.79
N VAL A 602 -4.22 -8.12 -18.07
CA VAL A 602 -3.87 -9.53 -18.26
C VAL A 602 -4.19 -10.02 -19.68
N PHE A 603 -5.37 -9.73 -20.21
CA PHE A 603 -5.72 -10.11 -21.60
C PHE A 603 -4.79 -9.45 -22.62
N ASN A 604 -4.59 -8.14 -22.52
CA ASN A 604 -3.76 -7.37 -23.45
C ASN A 604 -2.30 -7.84 -23.44
N THR A 605 -1.69 -7.93 -22.26
CA THR A 605 -0.28 -8.30 -22.09
C THR A 605 0.02 -9.75 -22.50
N LEU A 606 -0.99 -10.63 -22.47
CA LEU A 606 -0.93 -12.00 -22.99
C LEU A 606 -1.36 -12.15 -24.46
N GLY A 607 -1.64 -11.04 -25.18
CA GLY A 607 -1.82 -11.04 -26.64
C GLY A 607 -3.27 -11.07 -27.15
N SER A 608 -4.27 -10.84 -26.30
CA SER A 608 -5.66 -10.60 -26.75
C SER A 608 -5.84 -9.14 -27.14
N GLU A 609 -6.44 -8.86 -28.30
CA GLU A 609 -6.93 -7.53 -28.63
C GLU A 609 -8.00 -7.12 -27.61
N THR A 610 -7.69 -6.12 -26.79
CA THR A 610 -8.51 -5.79 -25.62
C THR A 610 -9.05 -4.36 -25.71
N HIS A 611 -10.37 -4.23 -25.55
CA HIS A 611 -11.06 -2.96 -25.37
C HIS A 611 -11.48 -2.80 -23.91
N LEU A 612 -11.10 -1.70 -23.27
CA LEU A 612 -11.56 -1.35 -21.92
C LEU A 612 -12.59 -0.21 -22.00
N LEU A 613 -13.86 -0.52 -21.76
CA LEU A 613 -14.97 0.44 -21.85
C LEU A 613 -15.23 1.08 -20.49
N ILE A 614 -15.09 2.40 -20.42
CA ILE A 614 -15.33 3.19 -19.19
C ILE A 614 -16.33 4.32 -19.43
N ARG A 615 -17.23 4.54 -18.47
CA ARG A 615 -18.32 5.53 -18.56
C ARG A 615 -17.88 7.00 -18.44
N HIS A 616 -16.61 7.25 -18.13
CA HIS A 616 -16.05 8.57 -17.84
C HIS A 616 -14.65 8.72 -18.47
N ASP A 617 -13.93 9.80 -18.15
CA ASP A 617 -12.60 10.10 -18.68
C ASP A 617 -11.48 9.20 -18.16
N THR A 618 -11.56 8.73 -16.91
CA THR A 618 -10.50 7.95 -16.24
C THR A 618 -11.05 6.72 -15.53
N PHE A 619 -10.21 5.68 -15.43
CA PHE A 619 -10.42 4.56 -14.51
C PHE A 619 -9.91 4.87 -13.10
N LEU A 620 -10.20 4.00 -12.13
CA LEU A 620 -9.73 4.07 -10.74
C LEU A 620 -10.03 5.41 -10.02
N ARG A 621 -11.08 6.13 -10.40
CA ARG A 621 -11.47 7.43 -9.80
C ARG A 621 -11.45 7.55 -8.25
N PRO A 622 -11.71 6.50 -7.44
CA PRO A 622 -11.57 6.57 -5.97
C PRO A 622 -10.14 6.53 -5.44
N PHE A 623 -9.15 6.28 -6.30
CA PHE A 623 -7.72 6.25 -5.96
C PHE A 623 -7.11 7.65 -6.08
N ASP A 624 -5.87 7.79 -5.63
CA ASP A 624 -5.07 8.99 -5.83
C ASP A 624 -4.96 9.33 -7.33
N SER A 625 -5.23 10.59 -7.69
CA SER A 625 -5.32 11.01 -9.10
C SER A 625 -3.97 10.90 -9.82
N VAL A 626 -2.85 11.18 -9.14
CA VAL A 626 -1.51 11.07 -9.73
C VAL A 626 -1.22 9.61 -10.09
N ILE A 627 -1.64 8.67 -9.24
CA ILE A 627 -1.49 7.23 -9.53
C ILE A 627 -2.39 6.80 -10.70
N ALA A 628 -3.66 7.24 -10.72
CA ALA A 628 -4.61 6.87 -11.76
C ALA A 628 -4.24 7.47 -13.13
N GLU A 629 -3.82 8.74 -13.17
CA GLU A 629 -3.37 9.45 -14.37
C GLU A 629 -2.07 8.84 -14.91
N THR A 630 -1.05 8.65 -14.07
CA THR A 630 0.21 7.99 -14.47
C THR A 630 -0.07 6.59 -15.04
N LEU A 631 -0.95 5.80 -14.41
CA LEU A 631 -1.30 4.48 -14.93
C LEU A 631 -2.05 4.55 -16.26
N GLN A 632 -2.95 5.52 -16.45
CA GLN A 632 -3.63 5.75 -17.74
C GLN A 632 -2.62 6.07 -18.86
N GLU A 633 -1.67 6.97 -18.61
CA GLU A 633 -0.61 7.33 -19.56
C GLU A 633 0.23 6.13 -19.98
N TYR A 634 0.60 5.25 -19.04
CA TYR A 634 1.31 4.01 -19.35
C TYR A 634 0.43 3.01 -20.10
N MET A 635 -0.82 2.79 -19.66
CA MET A 635 -1.70 1.81 -20.31
C MET A 635 -2.08 2.20 -21.74
N ASP A 636 -2.24 3.49 -22.03
CA ASP A 636 -2.50 4.01 -23.38
C ASP A 636 -1.33 3.69 -24.35
N GLN A 637 -0.12 3.39 -23.84
CA GLN A 637 1.06 2.96 -24.63
C GLN A 637 1.16 1.43 -24.81
N THR A 638 0.37 0.62 -24.09
CA THR A 638 0.45 -0.86 -24.13
C THR A 638 -0.34 -1.51 -25.28
N GLY A 639 -1.01 -0.71 -26.13
CA GLY A 639 -1.96 -1.20 -27.14
C GLY A 639 -3.37 -1.49 -26.61
N LEU A 640 -3.61 -1.37 -25.30
CA LEU A 640 -4.94 -1.49 -24.71
C LEU A 640 -5.87 -0.37 -25.22
N LYS A 641 -6.98 -0.74 -25.85
CA LYS A 641 -7.91 0.21 -26.47
C LYS A 641 -8.92 0.73 -25.43
N VAL A 642 -8.54 1.75 -24.65
CA VAL A 642 -9.42 2.37 -23.65
C VAL A 642 -10.48 3.26 -24.31
N ARG A 643 -11.73 2.78 -24.34
CA ARG A 643 -12.90 3.51 -24.87
C ARG A 643 -13.52 4.36 -23.74
N LYS A 644 -13.16 5.65 -23.72
CA LYS A 644 -13.56 6.65 -22.71
C LYS A 644 -14.96 7.20 -23.02
N LYS A 645 -15.78 7.43 -21.98
CA LYS A 645 -17.19 7.89 -22.08
C LYS A 645 -18.10 6.99 -22.94
N THR A 646 -17.88 5.68 -22.92
CA THR A 646 -18.64 4.72 -23.72
C THR A 646 -19.48 3.81 -22.83
N ASN A 647 -20.75 3.63 -23.18
CA ASN A 647 -21.68 2.67 -22.57
C ASN A 647 -22.13 1.66 -23.63
N ILE A 648 -22.30 0.39 -23.25
CA ILE A 648 -22.95 -0.62 -24.10
C ILE A 648 -24.46 -0.39 -24.05
N THR A 649 -25.10 -0.42 -25.21
CA THR A 649 -26.56 -0.27 -25.39
C THR A 649 -27.24 -1.59 -25.75
N LYS A 650 -26.53 -2.48 -26.48
CA LYS A 650 -27.01 -3.80 -26.88
C LYS A 650 -25.83 -4.75 -27.14
N VAL A 651 -26.04 -6.04 -26.93
CA VAL A 651 -25.13 -7.13 -27.32
C VAL A 651 -25.91 -8.10 -28.21
N GLU A 652 -25.32 -8.49 -29.33
CA GLU A 652 -25.87 -9.49 -30.25
C GLU A 652 -24.90 -10.66 -30.42
N GLY A 653 -25.41 -11.83 -30.78
CA GLY A 653 -24.63 -13.05 -31.00
C GLY A 653 -25.14 -14.23 -30.19
N GLU A 654 -24.32 -15.28 -30.09
CA GLU A 654 -24.63 -16.51 -29.36
C GLU A 654 -23.67 -16.70 -28.19
N LYS A 655 -24.14 -17.37 -27.12
CA LYS A 655 -23.34 -17.55 -25.90
C LYS A 655 -22.16 -18.49 -26.15
N GLY A 656 -20.95 -17.93 -26.13
CA GLY A 656 -19.70 -18.65 -26.44
C GLY A 656 -19.30 -18.60 -27.92
N GLY A 657 -20.09 -17.92 -28.77
CA GLY A 657 -19.69 -17.52 -30.11
C GLY A 657 -19.22 -16.05 -30.15
N PRO A 658 -18.92 -15.52 -31.36
CA PRO A 658 -18.66 -14.10 -31.55
C PRO A 658 -19.84 -13.23 -31.11
N LEU A 659 -19.54 -12.09 -30.51
CA LEU A 659 -20.51 -11.11 -30.00
C LEU A 659 -20.29 -9.75 -30.67
N THR A 660 -21.36 -9.13 -31.16
CA THR A 660 -21.36 -7.75 -31.66
C THR A 660 -21.77 -6.81 -30.54
N ILE A 661 -20.86 -5.90 -30.17
CA ILE A 661 -21.08 -4.90 -29.12
C ILE A 661 -21.57 -3.60 -29.74
N HIS A 662 -22.79 -3.19 -29.38
CA HIS A 662 -23.35 -1.90 -29.74
C HIS A 662 -23.18 -0.93 -28.58
N THR A 663 -22.78 0.31 -28.87
CA THR A 663 -22.48 1.35 -27.87
C THR A 663 -23.32 2.61 -28.09
N ASP A 664 -23.30 3.50 -27.11
CA ASP A 664 -23.93 4.83 -27.18
C ASP A 664 -23.16 5.82 -28.07
N ASN A 665 -21.91 5.50 -28.39
CA ASN A 665 -21.06 6.21 -29.34
C ASN A 665 -20.12 5.27 -30.11
N GLY A 666 -19.79 5.66 -31.35
CA GLY A 666 -18.94 4.89 -32.26
C GLY A 666 -19.66 3.72 -32.94
N GLU A 667 -18.98 3.13 -33.93
CA GLU A 667 -19.49 1.97 -34.67
C GLU A 667 -19.50 0.70 -33.81
N PRO A 668 -20.48 -0.22 -34.02
CA PRO A 668 -20.46 -1.55 -33.43
C PRO A 668 -19.17 -2.30 -33.76
N PHE A 669 -18.72 -3.14 -32.83
CA PHE A 669 -17.49 -3.92 -33.01
C PHE A 669 -17.65 -5.34 -32.45
N GLU A 670 -16.98 -6.29 -33.10
CA GLU A 670 -17.01 -7.70 -32.71
C GLU A 670 -15.97 -8.02 -31.64
N VAL A 671 -16.33 -8.89 -30.70
CA VAL A 671 -15.43 -9.52 -29.73
C VAL A 671 -15.77 -11.00 -29.58
N ASP A 672 -14.83 -11.80 -29.11
CA ASP A 672 -15.07 -13.23 -28.81
C ASP A 672 -15.46 -13.42 -27.34
N CYS A 673 -15.31 -12.37 -26.51
CA CYS A 673 -15.64 -12.37 -25.09
C CYS A 673 -16.01 -10.96 -24.60
N LEU A 674 -17.13 -10.87 -23.89
CA LEU A 674 -17.55 -9.67 -23.15
C LEU A 674 -17.46 -9.95 -21.64
N LEU A 675 -16.72 -9.13 -20.90
CA LEU A 675 -16.52 -9.27 -19.46
C LEU A 675 -17.08 -8.07 -18.69
N TRP A 676 -18.06 -8.31 -17.83
CA TRP A 676 -18.63 -7.33 -16.92
C TRP A 676 -17.85 -7.25 -15.61
N ALA A 677 -17.15 -6.13 -15.39
CA ALA A 677 -16.40 -5.80 -14.17
C ALA A 677 -16.90 -4.47 -13.57
N ILE A 678 -18.22 -4.25 -13.63
CA ILE A 678 -18.88 -3.00 -13.27
C ILE A 678 -19.15 -2.83 -11.76
N GLY A 679 -18.99 -3.90 -10.97
CA GLY A 679 -19.16 -3.87 -9.51
C GLY A 679 -19.35 -5.26 -8.91
N ARG A 680 -19.43 -5.33 -7.58
CA ARG A 680 -19.87 -6.50 -6.83
C ARG A 680 -20.94 -6.09 -5.82
N ARG A 681 -21.97 -6.91 -5.63
CA ARG A 681 -23.02 -6.71 -4.62
C ARG A 681 -22.84 -7.68 -3.45
N PRO A 682 -23.21 -7.31 -2.20
CA PRO A 682 -23.18 -8.22 -1.06
C PRO A 682 -23.97 -9.52 -1.32
N ASN A 683 -23.50 -10.62 -0.73
CA ASN A 683 -24.19 -11.91 -0.78
C ASN A 683 -25.19 -12.03 0.38
N THR A 684 -26.31 -11.31 0.30
CA THR A 684 -27.34 -11.23 1.34
C THR A 684 -28.66 -11.92 0.99
N ASP A 685 -28.96 -12.11 -0.30
CA ASP A 685 -30.16 -12.79 -0.81
C ASP A 685 -30.34 -14.17 -0.16
N ASN A 686 -31.58 -14.54 0.16
CA ASN A 686 -32.02 -15.82 0.73
C ASN A 686 -31.44 -16.21 2.11
N LEU A 687 -30.56 -15.40 2.71
CA LEU A 687 -29.97 -15.67 4.03
C LEU A 687 -30.96 -15.57 5.21
N GLY A 688 -32.22 -15.14 5.02
CA GLY A 688 -33.21 -15.04 6.12
C GLY A 688 -32.92 -13.92 7.12
N LEU A 689 -32.29 -12.83 6.67
CA LEU A 689 -31.84 -11.71 7.53
C LEU A 689 -32.98 -11.06 8.33
N ASP A 690 -34.17 -10.96 7.73
CA ASP A 690 -35.38 -10.43 8.40
C ASP A 690 -35.77 -11.26 9.63
N ALA A 691 -35.67 -12.61 9.53
CA ALA A 691 -35.96 -13.51 10.65
C ALA A 691 -34.96 -13.35 11.81
N ALA A 692 -33.74 -12.90 11.52
CA ALA A 692 -32.74 -12.54 12.52
C ALA A 692 -32.82 -11.06 12.97
N GLY A 693 -33.70 -10.25 12.38
CA GLY A 693 -33.85 -8.82 12.68
C GLY A 693 -32.69 -7.96 12.18
N ILE A 694 -32.12 -8.29 11.01
CA ILE A 694 -30.95 -7.62 10.43
C ILE A 694 -31.34 -6.81 9.19
N GLU A 695 -31.13 -5.48 9.23
CA GLU A 695 -31.28 -4.57 8.09
C GLU A 695 -30.04 -4.65 7.14
N THR A 696 -30.25 -4.41 5.84
CA THR A 696 -29.22 -4.51 4.78
C THR A 696 -29.01 -3.22 3.99
#